data_AF-A0A1V6D3H2-F1
#
_entry.id   AF-A0A1V6D3H2-F1
#
_cell.length_a   1.000
_cell.length_b   1.000
_cell.length_c   1.000
_cell.angle_alpha   90.00
_cell.angle_beta   90.00
_cell.angle_gamma   90.00
#
_symmetry.space_group_name_H-M   'P 1'
#
loop_
_entity.id
_entity.type
_entity.pdbx_description
1 polymer ?
#
loop_
_entity_poly.entity_id
_entity_poly.type
_entity_poly.pdbx_seq_one_letter_code
_entity_poly.pdbx_strand_id
1 'polypeptide(L)'
;MNRHLCIVWPFLVAALGLTARAEPPGPLARPTPRQVAYQDMELQMFVCLDPCTWQGREYDNHSTPPAQINPDKLDAEQWCRAARNFGAGQILFVAKHTGGFCWWRTETSKYGVKETPFREGKGDVLAEVAAACRKHGLKLGIYVYPGDDQWGAVMGGGGKTRDPAKQEAYNRVFRRQMTEVLTRYGPVHEVWFDGSCVIEVGDILKKHCPEAMVFQGPHATLRWVGNEAGYAPYPAWNAVRKKDAATGIATAAHGTPDGEVWMPLEVDTVLHEHFWFWKSNNARHRRSLAKLMDCYYKSVGRGAVLLLNSCPGPDGLIPEGDMALYEAFGKEIARRFAKPLAETSGRGQTVELDLGKPTSVNHVIAMEDIVHGERVRAYRIEGLGGDGQWATLFDGGLSIGHKKIDRFAPATVSRIRLSVTQSADTPLIRRLAAYSVEGAGGSRSLVDAAWAFDEGAGLIARASGADWPARLAGPVWAAGRSGKALDFRTRHDCVALGNVAPGERDFTLAAWVFPRSVPAGQARILAKERINVGANQFRLYLHEGGRLGFAMTDASTSLPYPFITSPGSVPLKAWTHVAVTRRGADFALYVNGQAAARSRSPRVLNHENEEELRIGACTAAAGDGADYAFDGLIDDVRIYARALREAELADPARLPDPLWKSLERWTESTFAADWKTWTVDLTPGIAAPGEFELDFRKTAGPGEIEIRSVELLIAGQPIAGRARPLDGSPGRFIVYRMEQTSADSPSAARVTARFANGRPCAGQVRIRPRQQAERK
;
A
#
# COMPACT_ATOMS: atom_id res chain seq x y z
N MET A 1 83.14 -13.60 27.34
CA MET A 1 82.09 -12.65 27.78
C MET A 1 80.76 -13.15 27.23
N ASN A 2 79.91 -13.67 28.10
CA ASN A 2 78.67 -14.37 27.74
C ASN A 2 77.64 -13.45 27.08
N ARG A 3 76.97 -13.93 26.03
CA ARG A 3 75.78 -13.29 25.46
C ARG A 3 74.68 -14.31 25.17
N HIS A 4 73.50 -13.98 25.68
CA HIS A 4 72.23 -14.68 25.53
C HIS A 4 71.73 -14.66 24.08
N LEU A 5 71.14 -15.77 23.62
CA LEU A 5 70.30 -15.80 22.41
C LEU A 5 68.98 -16.51 22.77
N CYS A 6 67.87 -15.79 22.64
CA CYS A 6 66.52 -16.29 22.89
C CYS A 6 65.99 -17.10 21.69
N ILE A 7 65.28 -18.19 22.02
CA ILE A 7 64.71 -19.19 21.13
C ILE A 7 63.32 -18.75 20.65
N VAL A 8 63.02 -18.95 19.37
CA VAL A 8 61.66 -18.89 18.78
C VAL A 8 61.32 -20.28 18.23
N TRP A 9 60.15 -20.82 18.61
CA TRP A 9 59.62 -22.10 18.13
C TRP A 9 58.29 -21.84 17.41
N PRO A 10 58.06 -22.34 16.18
CA PRO A 10 56.79 -22.13 15.50
C PRO A 10 55.71 -23.12 15.96
N PHE A 11 54.51 -22.62 16.24
CA PHE A 11 53.30 -23.39 16.50
C PHE A 11 52.48 -23.58 15.22
N LEU A 12 52.16 -24.84 14.91
CA LEU A 12 51.13 -25.25 13.96
C LEU A 12 49.76 -25.07 14.63
N VAL A 13 48.85 -24.27 14.06
CA VAL A 13 47.45 -24.16 14.52
C VAL A 13 46.54 -24.87 13.52
N ALA A 14 45.90 -25.95 13.97
CA ALA A 14 44.80 -26.59 13.25
C ALA A 14 43.52 -25.76 13.41
N ALA A 15 42.94 -25.33 12.29
CA ALA A 15 41.68 -24.59 12.27
C ALA A 15 40.49 -25.58 12.40
N LEU A 16 39.92 -25.67 13.62
CA LEU A 16 38.60 -26.25 13.85
C LEU A 16 37.54 -25.23 13.41
N GLY A 17 36.97 -25.43 12.23
CA GLY A 17 35.82 -24.67 11.77
C GLY A 17 34.57 -25.04 12.57
N LEU A 18 34.20 -24.23 13.56
CA LEU A 18 32.84 -24.22 14.11
C LEU A 18 31.90 -23.66 13.05
N THR A 19 31.29 -24.54 12.26
CA THR A 19 30.04 -24.19 11.58
C THR A 19 28.95 -24.17 12.63
N ALA A 20 28.47 -22.97 12.98
CA ALA A 20 27.21 -22.85 13.69
C ALA A 20 26.12 -23.46 12.79
N ARG A 21 25.68 -24.68 13.10
CA ARG A 21 24.46 -25.22 12.52
C ARG A 21 23.33 -24.27 12.92
N ALA A 22 22.68 -23.66 11.94
CA ALA A 22 21.39 -23.03 12.17
C ALA A 22 20.46 -24.08 12.77
N GLU A 23 19.80 -23.75 13.88
CA GLU A 23 18.76 -24.64 14.44
C GLU A 23 17.73 -24.95 13.34
N PRO A 24 17.24 -26.20 13.24
CA PRO A 24 16.19 -26.51 12.30
C PRO A 24 14.99 -25.58 12.59
N PRO A 25 14.34 -25.03 11.54
CA PRO A 25 13.20 -24.16 11.75
C PRO A 25 12.15 -24.90 12.60
N GLY A 26 11.66 -24.23 13.65
CA GLY A 26 10.59 -24.76 14.49
C GLY A 26 9.34 -25.12 13.68
N PRO A 27 8.36 -25.82 14.27
CA PRO A 27 7.15 -26.19 13.55
C PRO A 27 6.44 -24.95 13.01
N LEU A 28 6.02 -24.99 11.74
CA LEU A 28 5.26 -23.91 11.11
C LEU A 28 4.05 -23.52 11.96
N ALA A 29 3.82 -22.22 12.14
CA ALA A 29 2.59 -21.73 12.75
C ALA A 29 1.37 -22.26 11.97
N ARG A 30 0.36 -22.71 12.72
CA ARG A 30 -0.88 -23.23 12.16
C ARG A 30 -2.08 -22.41 12.65
N PRO A 31 -3.05 -22.12 11.78
CA PRO A 31 -4.31 -21.52 12.19
C PRO A 31 -5.10 -22.50 13.05
N THR A 32 -5.86 -21.93 13.98
CA THR A 32 -7.01 -22.62 14.59
C THR A 32 -8.14 -22.79 13.55
N PRO A 33 -9.08 -23.73 13.74
CA PRO A 33 -10.23 -23.89 12.83
C PRO A 33 -11.03 -22.59 12.62
N ARG A 34 -11.17 -21.75 13.66
CA ARG A 34 -11.83 -20.44 13.54
C ARG A 34 -11.04 -19.44 12.70
N GLN A 35 -9.71 -19.46 12.77
CA GLN A 35 -8.87 -18.61 11.92
C GLN A 35 -8.96 -19.03 10.45
N VAL A 36 -9.07 -20.33 10.17
CA VAL A 36 -9.36 -20.83 8.82
C VAL A 36 -10.73 -20.34 8.35
N ALA A 37 -11.77 -20.54 9.16
CA ALA A 37 -13.13 -20.09 8.84
C ALA A 37 -13.25 -18.56 8.69
N TYR A 38 -12.41 -17.80 9.41
CA TYR A 38 -12.28 -16.35 9.27
C TYR A 38 -11.64 -15.97 7.93
N GLN A 39 -10.53 -16.61 7.55
CA GLN A 39 -9.90 -16.33 6.26
C GLN A 39 -10.77 -16.78 5.08
N ASP A 40 -11.47 -17.91 5.18
CA ASP A 40 -12.44 -18.39 4.17
C ASP A 40 -13.64 -17.46 3.98
N MET A 41 -13.91 -16.56 4.94
CA MET A 41 -14.96 -15.54 4.79
C MET A 41 -14.55 -14.45 3.79
N GLU A 42 -13.26 -14.11 3.73
CA GLU A 42 -12.63 -13.12 2.84
C GLU A 42 -13.09 -11.66 2.96
N LEU A 43 -14.40 -11.43 3.07
CA LEU A 43 -15.04 -10.12 3.00
C LEU A 43 -15.93 -9.88 4.22
N GLN A 44 -15.82 -8.66 4.75
CA GLN A 44 -16.60 -8.17 5.87
C GLN A 44 -17.07 -6.74 5.59
N MET A 45 -18.14 -6.35 6.26
CA MET A 45 -18.64 -4.99 6.23
C MET A 45 -18.51 -4.34 7.60
N PHE A 46 -17.89 -3.17 7.67
CA PHE A 46 -17.84 -2.33 8.85
C PHE A 46 -18.99 -1.33 8.79
N VAL A 47 -19.79 -1.18 9.85
CA VAL A 47 -20.87 -0.19 9.90
C VAL A 47 -20.58 0.82 11.01
N CYS A 48 -20.29 2.05 10.59
CA CYS A 48 -19.91 3.16 11.46
C CYS A 48 -21.06 4.16 11.58
N LEU A 49 -21.75 4.13 12.72
CA LEU A 49 -22.75 5.11 13.15
C LEU A 49 -22.40 5.52 14.58
N ASP A 50 -22.38 6.82 14.86
CA ASP A 50 -22.04 7.41 16.16
C ASP A 50 -22.52 8.88 16.17
N PRO A 51 -22.68 9.58 17.30
CA PRO A 51 -23.18 10.96 17.33
C PRO A 51 -22.37 11.93 16.45
N CYS A 52 -21.11 11.63 16.15
CA CYS A 52 -20.30 12.39 15.18
C CYS A 52 -20.93 12.46 13.78
N THR A 53 -21.84 11.54 13.44
CA THR A 53 -22.65 11.53 12.21
C THR A 53 -23.55 12.78 12.11
N TRP A 54 -24.18 13.19 13.22
CA TRP A 54 -24.97 14.43 13.27
C TRP A 54 -24.11 15.70 13.25
N GLN A 55 -22.80 15.56 13.45
CA GLN A 55 -21.84 16.66 13.51
C GLN A 55 -21.06 16.80 12.20
N GLY A 56 -21.11 15.79 11.31
CA GLY A 56 -20.26 15.72 10.11
C GLY A 56 -18.77 15.57 10.45
N ARG A 57 -18.44 14.80 11.49
CA ARG A 57 -17.08 14.64 12.03
C ARG A 57 -16.71 13.15 12.13
N GLU A 58 -15.42 12.85 12.26
CA GLU A 58 -14.95 11.48 12.56
C GLU A 58 -15.09 11.14 14.04
N TYR A 59 -14.94 12.15 14.92
CA TYR A 59 -14.96 11.97 16.36
C TYR A 59 -16.05 12.83 16.99
N ASP A 60 -16.79 12.20 17.90
CA ASP A 60 -17.81 12.86 18.70
C ASP A 60 -17.15 13.88 19.65
N ASN A 61 -17.71 15.08 19.72
CA ASN A 61 -17.31 16.11 20.69
C ASN A 61 -18.41 16.44 21.71
N HIS A 62 -19.45 15.61 21.80
CA HIS A 62 -20.60 15.79 22.68
C HIS A 62 -21.43 17.05 22.42
N SER A 63 -21.27 17.69 21.26
CA SER A 63 -22.03 18.91 20.92
C SER A 63 -23.49 18.62 20.53
N THR A 64 -23.80 17.39 20.11
CA THR A 64 -25.15 16.97 19.75
C THR A 64 -25.91 16.49 20.99
N PRO A 65 -27.00 17.16 21.40
CA PRO A 65 -27.82 16.69 22.52
C PRO A 65 -28.49 15.34 22.18
N PRO A 66 -28.64 14.40 23.14
CA PRO A 66 -29.30 13.10 22.90
C PRO A 66 -30.68 13.19 22.24
N ALA A 67 -31.45 14.24 22.55
CA ALA A 67 -32.77 14.49 21.94
C ALA A 67 -32.72 14.73 20.41
N GLN A 68 -31.56 15.08 19.84
CA GLN A 68 -31.37 15.28 18.40
C GLN A 68 -30.76 14.06 17.69
N ILE A 69 -30.27 13.07 18.44
CA ILE A 69 -29.66 11.85 17.89
C ILE A 69 -30.77 10.85 17.57
N ASN A 70 -31.34 10.95 16.38
CA ASN A 70 -32.49 10.13 15.99
C ASN A 70 -32.41 9.59 14.55
N PRO A 71 -31.93 8.35 14.34
CA PRO A 71 -31.96 7.71 13.04
C PRO A 71 -33.36 7.12 12.79
N ASP A 72 -34.31 7.98 12.47
CA ASP A 72 -35.75 7.69 12.39
C ASP A 72 -36.13 6.65 11.33
N LYS A 73 -35.28 6.49 10.30
CA LYS A 73 -35.47 5.53 9.20
C LYS A 73 -34.51 4.34 9.25
N LEU A 74 -33.81 4.12 10.37
CA LEU A 74 -32.86 3.03 10.50
C LEU A 74 -33.46 1.70 10.05
N ASP A 75 -32.78 1.06 9.09
CA ASP A 75 -33.10 -0.26 8.57
C ASP A 75 -31.84 -1.14 8.60
N ALA A 76 -31.66 -1.90 9.68
CA ALA A 76 -30.55 -2.84 9.81
C ALA A 76 -30.60 -3.96 8.74
N GLU A 77 -31.76 -4.22 8.15
CA GLU A 77 -31.88 -5.16 7.03
C GLU A 77 -31.28 -4.57 5.75
N GLN A 78 -31.35 -3.25 5.55
CA GLN A 78 -30.66 -2.56 4.46
C GLN A 78 -29.14 -2.73 4.58
N TRP A 79 -28.61 -2.62 5.80
CA TRP A 79 -27.19 -2.82 6.05
C TRP A 79 -26.76 -4.26 5.75
N CYS A 80 -27.58 -5.24 6.11
CA CYS A 80 -27.34 -6.64 5.75
C CYS A 80 -27.43 -6.87 4.23
N ARG A 81 -28.38 -6.24 3.53
CA ARG A 81 -28.45 -6.29 2.05
C ARG A 81 -27.18 -5.71 1.42
N ALA A 82 -26.65 -4.60 1.96
CA ALA A 82 -25.39 -4.01 1.51
C ALA A 82 -24.21 -4.98 1.66
N ALA A 83 -24.07 -5.63 2.81
CA ALA A 83 -23.04 -6.65 3.04
C ALA A 83 -23.13 -7.79 2.02
N ARG A 84 -24.36 -8.30 1.81
CA ARG A 84 -24.62 -9.39 0.85
C ARG A 84 -24.32 -8.99 -0.59
N ASN A 85 -24.56 -7.74 -0.96
CA ASN A 85 -24.33 -7.22 -2.31
C ASN A 85 -22.88 -7.40 -2.79
N PHE A 86 -21.90 -7.37 -1.87
CA PHE A 86 -20.50 -7.64 -2.21
C PHE A 86 -19.95 -8.94 -1.64
N GLY A 87 -20.80 -9.81 -1.08
CA GLY A 87 -20.42 -11.12 -0.60
C GLY A 87 -19.79 -11.15 0.80
N ALA A 88 -19.95 -10.11 1.61
CA ALA A 88 -19.50 -10.14 3.00
C ALA A 88 -20.24 -11.22 3.81
N GLY A 89 -19.49 -11.93 4.67
CA GLY A 89 -20.04 -12.95 5.57
C GLY A 89 -20.33 -12.44 6.99
N GLN A 90 -19.93 -11.20 7.30
CA GLN A 90 -20.04 -10.60 8.62
C GLN A 90 -20.35 -9.10 8.54
N ILE A 91 -21.15 -8.61 9.48
CA ILE A 91 -21.24 -7.18 9.84
C ILE A 91 -20.43 -6.99 11.13
N LEU A 92 -19.46 -6.09 11.10
CA LEU A 92 -18.82 -5.52 12.28
C LEU A 92 -19.49 -4.18 12.58
N PHE A 93 -20.15 -4.05 13.74
CA PHE A 93 -20.89 -2.83 14.09
C PHE A 93 -20.19 -2.04 15.19
N VAL A 94 -20.05 -0.72 14.99
CA VAL A 94 -19.59 0.23 16.02
C VAL A 94 -20.66 0.40 17.08
N ALA A 95 -20.63 -0.45 18.11
CA ALA A 95 -21.56 -0.38 19.24
C ALA A 95 -21.20 0.75 20.22
N LYS A 96 -19.90 1.06 20.35
CA LYS A 96 -19.37 2.21 21.09
C LYS A 96 -18.10 2.73 20.43
N HIS A 97 -18.02 4.03 20.14
CA HIS A 97 -16.84 4.70 19.61
C HIS A 97 -16.18 5.62 20.65
N THR A 98 -15.32 6.56 20.24
CA THR A 98 -14.46 7.34 21.14
C THR A 98 -15.19 8.25 22.11
N GLY A 99 -16.37 8.76 21.72
CA GLY A 99 -17.22 9.58 22.61
C GLY A 99 -17.94 8.78 23.69
N GLY A 100 -17.85 7.45 23.70
CA GLY A 100 -18.49 6.60 24.72
C GLY A 100 -20.00 6.42 24.55
N PHE A 101 -20.60 6.92 23.46
CA PHE A 101 -22.02 6.72 23.19
C PHE A 101 -22.33 5.24 22.93
N CYS A 102 -23.28 4.67 23.68
CA CYS A 102 -23.64 3.27 23.56
C CYS A 102 -24.88 3.07 22.69
N TRP A 103 -24.75 2.36 21.57
CA TRP A 103 -25.86 2.02 20.64
C TRP A 103 -26.73 0.84 21.10
N TRP A 104 -26.57 0.44 22.35
CA TRP A 104 -27.41 -0.56 23.01
C TRP A 104 -27.89 -0.04 24.36
N ARG A 105 -28.91 -0.70 24.92
CA ARG A 105 -29.48 -0.29 26.21
C ARG A 105 -28.58 -0.74 27.38
N THR A 106 -27.51 0.01 27.60
CA THR A 106 -26.57 -0.22 28.71
C THR A 106 -27.09 0.27 30.05
N GLU A 107 -26.76 -0.46 31.11
CA GLU A 107 -26.99 -0.05 32.50
C GLU A 107 -25.93 0.92 33.02
N THR A 108 -24.77 1.04 32.34
CA THR A 108 -23.57 1.67 32.93
C THR A 108 -23.38 3.14 32.61
N SER A 109 -24.03 3.65 31.56
CA SER A 109 -23.89 5.03 31.11
C SER A 109 -25.25 5.63 30.78
N LYS A 110 -25.40 6.96 30.99
CA LYS A 110 -26.54 7.73 30.45
C LYS A 110 -26.26 8.26 29.05
N TYR A 111 -25.04 8.14 28.54
CA TYR A 111 -24.73 8.56 27.17
C TYR A 111 -24.88 7.37 26.22
N GLY A 112 -26.09 7.21 25.70
CA GLY A 112 -26.43 6.11 24.81
C GLY A 112 -27.87 6.18 24.32
N VAL A 113 -28.24 5.22 23.47
CA VAL A 113 -29.51 5.16 22.74
C VAL A 113 -30.75 5.23 23.63
N LYS A 114 -30.65 4.82 24.91
CA LYS A 114 -31.76 4.87 25.86
C LYS A 114 -32.23 6.30 26.21
N GLU A 115 -31.39 7.31 25.99
CA GLU A 115 -31.72 8.72 26.23
C GLU A 115 -32.04 9.49 24.93
N THR A 116 -32.26 8.77 23.82
CA THR A 116 -32.63 9.38 22.53
C THR A 116 -34.08 9.06 22.17
N PRO A 117 -34.72 9.78 21.22
CA PRO A 117 -36.10 9.49 20.82
C PRO A 117 -36.20 8.26 19.88
N PHE A 118 -35.09 7.59 19.57
CA PHE A 118 -35.07 6.44 18.66
C PHE A 118 -36.04 5.34 19.14
N ARG A 119 -36.95 4.95 18.25
CA ARG A 119 -38.07 4.03 18.54
C ARG A 119 -38.84 4.44 19.82
N GLU A 120 -39.21 5.72 19.92
CA GLU A 120 -39.94 6.28 21.06
C GLU A 120 -39.19 6.10 22.41
N GLY A 121 -37.85 6.15 22.37
CA GLY A 121 -36.97 5.95 23.54
C GLY A 121 -36.81 4.48 23.97
N LYS A 122 -37.38 3.55 23.21
CA LYS A 122 -37.30 2.10 23.49
C LYS A 122 -36.30 1.36 22.59
N GLY A 123 -35.66 2.08 21.67
CA GLY A 123 -34.77 1.48 20.68
C GLY A 123 -33.52 0.84 21.26
N ASP A 124 -33.00 -0.13 20.52
CA ASP A 124 -31.71 -0.79 20.74
C ASP A 124 -31.15 -1.16 19.36
N VAL A 125 -30.18 -0.39 18.87
CA VAL A 125 -29.66 -0.56 17.51
C VAL A 125 -28.87 -1.86 17.40
N LEU A 126 -28.09 -2.22 18.41
CA LEU A 126 -27.35 -3.48 18.43
C LEU A 126 -28.31 -4.69 18.38
N ALA A 127 -29.47 -4.63 19.04
CA ALA A 127 -30.50 -5.65 18.92
C ALA A 127 -31.08 -5.77 17.50
N GLU A 128 -31.39 -4.63 16.85
CA GLU A 128 -31.89 -4.61 15.47
C GLU A 128 -30.85 -5.19 14.48
N VAL A 129 -29.57 -4.82 14.63
CA VAL A 129 -28.45 -5.35 13.83
C VAL A 129 -28.27 -6.85 14.04
N ALA A 130 -28.27 -7.31 15.30
CA ALA A 130 -28.11 -8.72 15.61
C ALA A 130 -29.26 -9.58 15.05
N ALA A 131 -30.49 -9.07 15.11
CA ALA A 131 -31.65 -9.74 14.52
C ALA A 131 -31.56 -9.81 12.99
N ALA A 132 -31.18 -8.71 12.34
CA ALA A 132 -30.99 -8.66 10.89
C ALA A 132 -29.87 -9.61 10.44
N CYS A 133 -28.73 -9.63 11.12
CA CYS A 133 -27.61 -10.54 10.81
C CYS A 133 -28.07 -12.01 10.84
N ARG A 134 -28.79 -12.43 11.90
CA ARG A 134 -29.34 -13.79 11.99
C ARG A 134 -30.27 -14.13 10.84
N LYS A 135 -31.16 -13.21 10.46
CA LYS A 135 -32.12 -13.41 9.37
C LYS A 135 -31.44 -13.54 7.99
N HIS A 136 -30.37 -12.78 7.77
CA HIS A 136 -29.62 -12.79 6.50
C HIS A 136 -28.48 -13.83 6.46
N GLY A 137 -28.29 -14.62 7.52
CA GLY A 137 -27.21 -15.60 7.63
C GLY A 137 -25.82 -14.96 7.70
N LEU A 138 -25.73 -13.73 8.21
CA LEU A 138 -24.48 -13.01 8.45
C LEU A 138 -24.02 -13.23 9.89
N LYS A 139 -22.71 -13.35 10.09
CA LYS A 139 -22.10 -13.30 11.42
C LYS A 139 -22.17 -11.88 11.98
N LEU A 140 -22.23 -11.76 13.31
CA LEU A 140 -22.15 -10.49 14.02
C LEU A 140 -20.76 -10.33 14.65
N GLY A 141 -20.05 -9.27 14.27
CA GLY A 141 -18.91 -8.72 14.98
C GLY A 141 -19.31 -7.45 15.73
N ILE A 142 -18.65 -7.17 16.85
CA ILE A 142 -18.90 -5.97 17.66
C ILE A 142 -17.60 -5.20 17.88
N TYR A 143 -17.63 -3.94 17.51
CA TYR A 143 -16.61 -2.96 17.88
C TYR A 143 -17.05 -2.24 19.16
N VAL A 144 -16.21 -2.30 20.19
CA VAL A 144 -16.43 -1.57 21.46
C VAL A 144 -15.13 -0.86 21.82
N TYR A 145 -15.10 0.45 21.58
CA TYR A 145 -13.92 1.24 21.88
C TYR A 145 -13.57 1.21 23.38
N PRO A 146 -12.32 0.87 23.76
CA PRO A 146 -11.91 0.88 25.16
C PRO A 146 -11.80 2.27 25.76
N GLY A 147 -11.55 3.32 24.97
CA GLY A 147 -11.60 4.70 25.44
C GLY A 147 -13.02 5.19 25.68
N ASP A 148 -13.14 6.23 26.49
CA ASP A 148 -14.40 6.86 26.87
C ASP A 148 -14.11 8.22 27.53
N ASP A 149 -14.42 9.30 26.81
CA ASP A 149 -14.12 10.66 27.24
C ASP A 149 -14.82 11.04 28.56
N GLN A 150 -15.96 10.41 28.89
CA GLN A 150 -16.67 10.67 30.16
C GLN A 150 -15.87 10.19 31.38
N TRP A 151 -15.05 9.16 31.19
CA TRP A 151 -14.15 8.62 32.21
C TRP A 151 -12.73 9.21 32.10
N GLY A 152 -12.48 10.06 31.10
CA GLY A 152 -11.15 10.52 30.75
C GLY A 152 -10.24 9.39 30.27
N ALA A 153 -10.81 8.30 29.75
CA ALA A 153 -10.06 7.20 29.15
C ALA A 153 -9.57 7.61 27.77
N VAL A 154 -8.26 7.75 27.62
CA VAL A 154 -7.67 8.46 26.47
C VAL A 154 -7.79 7.68 25.18
N MET A 155 -8.01 8.42 24.08
CA MET A 155 -7.94 7.88 22.73
C MET A 155 -6.58 7.20 22.49
N GLY A 156 -6.59 5.97 22.00
CA GLY A 156 -5.40 5.14 21.78
C GLY A 156 -4.74 4.61 23.06
N GLY A 157 -5.31 4.86 24.23
CA GLY A 157 -4.77 4.41 25.53
C GLY A 157 -5.24 3.02 25.96
N GLY A 158 -6.07 2.35 25.17
CA GLY A 158 -6.66 1.05 25.48
C GLY A 158 -7.50 1.00 26.75
N GLY A 159 -8.17 2.11 27.08
CA GLY A 159 -9.01 2.22 28.28
C GLY A 159 -8.29 2.76 29.52
N LYS A 160 -7.05 3.26 29.37
CA LYS A 160 -6.36 3.97 30.45
C LYS A 160 -6.96 5.36 30.69
N THR A 161 -7.40 5.60 31.93
CA THR A 161 -7.88 6.91 32.37
C THR A 161 -6.71 7.87 32.61
N ARG A 162 -6.89 9.16 32.28
CA ARG A 162 -5.92 10.22 32.63
C ARG A 162 -5.72 10.34 34.13
N ASP A 163 -6.79 10.10 34.89
CA ASP A 163 -6.80 10.06 36.35
C ASP A 163 -6.76 8.59 36.82
N PRO A 164 -5.62 8.10 37.36
CA PRO A 164 -5.51 6.73 37.85
C PRO A 164 -6.53 6.37 38.92
N ALA A 165 -7.04 7.33 39.69
CA ALA A 165 -8.04 7.06 40.74
C ALA A 165 -9.39 6.60 40.16
N LYS A 166 -9.68 6.92 38.89
CA LYS A 166 -10.90 6.49 38.18
C LYS A 166 -10.76 5.14 37.50
N GLN A 167 -9.54 4.63 37.32
CA GLN A 167 -9.26 3.46 36.48
C GLN A 167 -10.08 2.25 36.92
N GLU A 168 -10.10 1.94 38.22
CA GLU A 168 -10.76 0.73 38.71
C GLU A 168 -12.30 0.82 38.64
N ALA A 169 -12.86 2.02 38.77
CA ALA A 169 -14.28 2.23 38.50
C ALA A 169 -14.59 2.07 37.00
N TYR A 170 -13.75 2.60 36.12
CA TYR A 170 -13.92 2.45 34.68
C TYR A 170 -13.74 1.00 34.21
N ASN A 171 -12.79 0.26 34.79
CA ASN A 171 -12.62 -1.18 34.54
C ASN A 171 -13.93 -1.94 34.78
N ARG A 172 -14.64 -1.66 35.89
CA ARG A 172 -15.94 -2.28 36.19
C ARG A 172 -17.01 -1.90 35.17
N VAL A 173 -17.05 -0.63 34.77
CA VAL A 173 -17.99 -0.15 33.74
C VAL A 173 -17.75 -0.85 32.41
N PHE A 174 -16.51 -0.84 31.91
CA PHE A 174 -16.16 -1.47 30.64
C PHE A 174 -16.40 -2.98 30.67
N ARG A 175 -16.00 -3.67 31.74
CA ARG A 175 -16.27 -5.11 31.92
C ARG A 175 -17.77 -5.42 31.94
N ARG A 176 -18.59 -4.57 32.58
CA ARG A 176 -20.05 -4.72 32.53
C ARG A 176 -20.57 -4.51 31.11
N GLN A 177 -20.15 -3.48 30.40
CA GLN A 177 -20.51 -3.25 28.99
C GLN A 177 -20.15 -4.45 28.10
N MET A 178 -18.93 -4.99 28.25
CA MET A 178 -18.50 -6.21 27.55
C MET A 178 -19.40 -7.41 27.88
N THR A 179 -19.78 -7.58 29.14
CA THR A 179 -20.71 -8.64 29.54
C THR A 179 -22.08 -8.46 28.88
N GLU A 180 -22.61 -7.24 28.82
CA GLU A 180 -23.90 -6.96 28.18
C GLU A 180 -23.88 -7.29 26.68
N VAL A 181 -22.89 -6.79 25.94
CA VAL A 181 -22.81 -6.99 24.48
C VAL A 181 -22.54 -8.44 24.09
N LEU A 182 -21.83 -9.21 24.93
CA LEU A 182 -21.49 -10.60 24.65
C LEU A 182 -22.55 -11.61 25.13
N THR A 183 -23.58 -11.17 25.87
CA THR A 183 -24.61 -12.08 26.42
C THR A 183 -26.03 -11.81 25.92
N ARG A 184 -26.35 -10.59 25.49
CA ARG A 184 -27.73 -10.19 25.18
C ARG A 184 -28.11 -10.36 23.70
N TYR A 185 -27.14 -10.40 22.78
CA TYR A 185 -27.40 -10.24 21.34
C TYR A 185 -27.18 -11.51 20.50
N GLY A 186 -26.86 -12.64 21.15
CA GLY A 186 -26.55 -13.91 20.49
C GLY A 186 -25.05 -14.10 20.23
N PRO A 187 -24.66 -15.08 19.39
CA PRO A 187 -23.26 -15.37 19.12
C PRO A 187 -22.54 -14.18 18.48
N VAL A 188 -21.42 -13.78 19.09
CA VAL A 188 -20.50 -12.79 18.56
C VAL A 188 -19.29 -13.52 17.99
N HIS A 189 -18.96 -13.24 16.74
CA HIS A 189 -17.90 -13.90 15.98
C HIS A 189 -16.62 -13.08 15.91
N GLU A 190 -16.69 -11.79 16.21
CA GLU A 190 -15.54 -10.92 16.28
C GLU A 190 -15.72 -9.80 17.31
N VAL A 191 -14.65 -9.50 18.04
CA VAL A 191 -14.59 -8.38 19.00
C VAL A 191 -13.44 -7.47 18.62
N TRP A 192 -13.74 -6.19 18.42
CA TRP A 192 -12.79 -5.20 17.91
C TRP A 192 -12.43 -4.15 18.96
N PHE A 193 -11.14 -4.07 19.31
CA PHE A 193 -10.59 -3.10 20.25
C PHE A 193 -9.63 -2.16 19.54
N ASP A 194 -10.15 -1.08 18.96
CA ASP A 194 -9.31 -0.08 18.29
C ASP A 194 -8.30 0.55 19.26
N GLY A 195 -7.04 0.61 18.82
CA GLY A 195 -5.94 1.10 19.63
C GLY A 195 -5.59 0.22 20.85
N SER A 196 -5.93 -1.08 20.81
CA SER A 196 -5.74 -2.07 21.90
C SER A 196 -6.70 -1.92 23.08
N CYS A 197 -6.74 -2.93 23.96
CA CYS A 197 -7.49 -2.93 25.21
C CYS A 197 -6.59 -3.45 26.34
N VAL A 198 -6.31 -2.61 27.34
CA VAL A 198 -5.52 -3.00 28.53
C VAL A 198 -6.40 -3.32 29.74
N ILE A 199 -7.72 -3.17 29.61
CA ILE A 199 -8.66 -3.59 30.63
C ILE A 199 -8.79 -5.11 30.51
N GLU A 200 -8.47 -5.83 31.58
CA GLU A 200 -8.59 -7.28 31.60
C GLU A 200 -10.04 -7.70 31.34
N VAL A 201 -10.27 -8.42 30.23
CA VAL A 201 -11.58 -8.94 29.81
C VAL A 201 -11.51 -10.41 29.37
N GLY A 202 -10.35 -11.07 29.53
CA GLY A 202 -10.12 -12.43 29.06
C GLY A 202 -11.06 -13.47 29.68
N ASP A 203 -11.45 -13.29 30.93
CA ASP A 203 -12.43 -14.13 31.61
C ASP A 203 -13.82 -14.02 30.97
N ILE A 204 -14.22 -12.82 30.56
CA ILE A 204 -15.49 -12.55 29.87
C ILE A 204 -15.47 -13.14 28.46
N LEU A 205 -14.40 -12.88 27.70
CA LEU A 205 -14.22 -13.43 26.34
C LEU A 205 -14.26 -14.96 26.36
N LYS A 206 -13.48 -15.59 27.24
CA LYS A 206 -13.44 -17.05 27.38
C LYS A 206 -14.79 -17.65 27.76
N LYS A 207 -15.56 -16.96 28.59
CA LYS A 207 -16.86 -17.45 29.08
C LYS A 207 -17.98 -17.28 28.05
N HIS A 208 -17.99 -16.18 27.31
CA HIS A 208 -19.16 -15.78 26.52
C HIS A 208 -18.95 -15.85 25.00
N CYS A 209 -17.72 -15.75 24.51
CA CYS A 209 -17.41 -15.84 23.09
C CYS A 209 -16.03 -16.49 22.83
N PRO A 210 -15.77 -17.72 23.34
CA PRO A 210 -14.45 -18.36 23.24
C PRO A 210 -13.97 -18.61 21.79
N GLU A 211 -14.90 -18.64 20.83
CA GLU A 211 -14.63 -18.84 19.42
C GLU A 211 -14.60 -17.55 18.59
N ALA A 212 -14.78 -16.37 19.22
CA ALA A 212 -14.68 -15.11 18.52
C ALA A 212 -13.25 -14.81 18.08
N MET A 213 -13.12 -14.16 16.94
CA MET A 213 -11.90 -13.46 16.57
C MET A 213 -11.75 -12.20 17.42
N VAL A 214 -10.52 -11.87 17.82
CA VAL A 214 -10.25 -10.69 18.64
C VAL A 214 -9.24 -9.82 17.92
N PHE A 215 -9.65 -8.58 17.59
CA PHE A 215 -8.78 -7.56 17.01
C PHE A 215 -8.13 -6.75 18.13
N GLN A 216 -6.80 -6.84 18.18
CA GLN A 216 -5.91 -6.17 19.12
C GLN A 216 -6.12 -6.47 20.62
N GLY A 217 -5.12 -6.14 21.42
CA GLY A 217 -5.08 -6.41 22.87
C GLY A 217 -4.44 -7.76 23.25
N PRO A 218 -4.31 -8.05 24.55
CA PRO A 218 -3.64 -9.26 25.07
C PRO A 218 -4.24 -10.59 24.60
N HIS A 219 -5.46 -10.56 24.07
CA HIS A 219 -6.20 -11.73 23.58
C HIS A 219 -6.33 -11.78 22.06
N ALA A 220 -5.59 -10.93 21.32
CA ALA A 220 -5.67 -10.82 19.87
C ALA A 220 -5.47 -12.18 19.18
N THR A 221 -6.36 -12.50 18.24
CA THR A 221 -6.29 -13.72 17.41
C THR A 221 -6.12 -13.41 15.93
N LEU A 222 -6.23 -12.14 15.54
CA LEU A 222 -5.93 -11.59 14.22
C LEU A 222 -5.20 -10.25 14.41
N ARG A 223 -4.76 -9.62 13.31
CA ARG A 223 -3.98 -8.39 13.41
C ARG A 223 -4.28 -7.38 12.31
N TRP A 224 -4.10 -6.12 12.67
CA TRP A 224 -4.21 -4.98 11.76
C TRP A 224 -3.17 -5.05 10.63
N VAL A 225 -3.52 -4.54 9.45
CA VAL A 225 -2.57 -4.49 8.34
C VAL A 225 -1.53 -3.38 8.47
N GLY A 226 -1.80 -2.32 9.24
CA GLY A 226 -0.86 -1.19 9.40
C GLY A 226 -1.19 0.04 8.55
N ASN A 227 -2.30 0.03 7.82
CA ASN A 227 -2.81 1.17 7.06
C ASN A 227 -4.33 1.02 6.83
N GLU A 228 -5.00 2.13 6.52
CA GLU A 228 -6.43 2.17 6.20
C GLU A 228 -6.68 2.40 4.70
N ALA A 229 -5.63 2.30 3.87
CA ALA A 229 -5.69 2.53 2.43
C ALA A 229 -6.21 1.29 1.67
N GLY A 230 -6.51 0.20 2.38
CA GLY A 230 -7.12 -1.00 1.83
C GLY A 230 -6.14 -1.90 1.10
N TYR A 231 -4.92 -2.08 1.62
CA TYR A 231 -3.96 -3.04 1.08
C TYR A 231 -3.11 -3.72 2.17
N ALA A 232 -2.82 -5.01 1.98
CA ALA A 232 -1.72 -5.71 2.62
C ALA A 232 -0.44 -5.56 1.80
N PRO A 233 0.75 -5.43 2.39
CA PRO A 233 2.02 -5.48 1.67
C PRO A 233 2.21 -6.84 0.97
N TYR A 234 3.19 -6.97 0.08
CA TYR A 234 3.55 -8.27 -0.49
C TYR A 234 5.05 -8.51 -0.35
N PRO A 235 5.48 -9.63 0.27
CA PRO A 235 4.67 -10.75 0.76
C PRO A 235 3.82 -10.40 2.01
N ALA A 236 2.76 -11.16 2.24
CA ALA A 236 1.86 -11.03 3.38
C ALA A 236 1.80 -12.35 4.15
N TRP A 237 2.66 -12.49 5.17
CA TRP A 237 2.72 -13.70 6.00
C TRP A 237 1.69 -13.64 7.13
N ASN A 238 0.98 -14.74 7.38
CA ASN A 238 0.02 -14.81 8.48
C ASN A 238 0.68 -15.18 9.82
N ALA A 239 1.90 -15.71 9.79
CA ALA A 239 2.69 -15.95 10.98
C ALA A 239 3.46 -14.70 11.46
N VAL A 240 3.59 -14.58 12.78
CA VAL A 240 4.39 -13.55 13.46
C VAL A 240 5.21 -14.20 14.58
N ARG A 241 6.25 -13.51 15.07
CA ARG A 241 7.00 -14.03 16.21
C ARG A 241 6.17 -13.97 17.48
N LYS A 242 6.37 -14.91 18.40
CA LYS A 242 5.67 -14.96 19.70
C LYS A 242 5.79 -13.64 20.49
N LYS A 243 6.96 -13.00 20.47
CA LYS A 243 7.18 -11.71 21.14
C LYS A 243 6.34 -10.57 20.54
N ASP A 244 6.11 -10.60 19.23
CA ASP A 244 5.37 -9.57 18.52
C ASP A 244 3.86 -9.80 18.72
N ALA A 245 3.41 -11.06 18.64
CA ALA A 245 2.05 -11.46 18.99
C ALA A 245 1.66 -11.03 20.42
N ALA A 246 2.56 -11.25 21.38
CA ALA A 246 2.33 -10.92 22.80
C ALA A 246 2.11 -9.42 23.07
N THR A 247 2.47 -8.53 22.13
CA THR A 247 2.18 -7.09 22.26
C THR A 247 0.69 -6.78 22.11
N GLY A 248 -0.07 -7.65 21.45
CA GLY A 248 -1.47 -7.41 21.10
C GLY A 248 -1.68 -6.34 20.03
N ILE A 249 -0.61 -5.78 19.43
CA ILE A 249 -0.69 -4.70 18.43
C ILE A 249 0.21 -4.96 17.21
N ALA A 250 0.56 -6.22 16.96
CA ALA A 250 1.31 -6.62 15.78
C ALA A 250 0.59 -6.15 14.50
N THR A 251 1.36 -5.91 13.44
CA THR A 251 0.86 -5.46 12.14
C THR A 251 1.43 -6.28 10.99
N ALA A 252 1.12 -5.97 9.73
CA ALA A 252 1.75 -6.61 8.59
C ALA A 252 3.28 -6.48 8.59
N ALA A 253 3.83 -5.40 9.16
CA ALA A 253 5.29 -5.19 9.27
C ALA A 253 6.00 -6.24 10.15
N HIS A 254 5.25 -6.92 11.02
CA HIS A 254 5.74 -7.99 11.89
C HIS A 254 5.56 -9.39 11.28
N GLY A 255 4.94 -9.48 10.10
CA GLY A 255 4.73 -10.75 9.40
C GLY A 255 6.06 -11.38 9.02
N THR A 256 6.24 -12.66 9.35
CA THR A 256 7.44 -13.41 8.99
C THR A 256 7.08 -14.84 8.61
N PRO A 257 7.73 -15.41 7.59
CA PRO A 257 7.48 -16.79 7.18
C PRO A 257 7.75 -17.80 8.30
N ASP A 258 8.65 -17.48 9.22
CA ASP A 258 9.17 -18.38 10.26
C ASP A 258 8.64 -18.02 11.66
N GLY A 259 7.50 -17.33 11.72
CA GLY A 259 6.83 -17.00 12.98
C GLY A 259 6.19 -18.23 13.65
N GLU A 260 6.06 -18.19 14.97
CA GLU A 260 5.50 -19.29 15.77
C GLU A 260 3.99 -19.15 16.03
N VAL A 261 3.42 -17.95 15.83
CA VAL A 261 2.01 -17.67 16.12
C VAL A 261 1.28 -17.27 14.85
N TRP A 262 0.19 -17.97 14.54
CA TRP A 262 -0.70 -17.61 13.43
C TRP A 262 -1.63 -16.48 13.86
N MET A 263 -1.56 -15.33 13.18
CA MET A 263 -2.41 -14.16 13.41
C MET A 263 -2.82 -13.57 12.07
N PRO A 264 -3.95 -13.97 11.46
CA PRO A 264 -4.28 -13.54 10.11
C PRO A 264 -4.44 -12.02 10.00
N LEU A 265 -4.17 -11.50 8.80
CA LEU A 265 -4.30 -10.08 8.50
C LEU A 265 -5.76 -9.71 8.23
N GLU A 266 -6.22 -8.65 8.88
CA GLU A 266 -7.39 -7.89 8.48
C GLU A 266 -6.95 -6.56 7.84
N VAL A 267 -7.50 -6.29 6.66
CA VAL A 267 -7.28 -5.08 5.87
C VAL A 267 -8.55 -4.26 5.95
N ASP A 268 -8.56 -3.26 6.82
CA ASP A 268 -9.66 -2.33 7.00
C ASP A 268 -9.51 -1.13 6.05
N THR A 269 -10.64 -0.66 5.50
CA THR A 269 -10.62 0.54 4.67
C THR A 269 -11.99 1.20 4.52
N VAL A 270 -11.95 2.47 4.13
CA VAL A 270 -13.13 3.33 3.92
C VAL A 270 -13.71 3.22 2.50
N LEU A 271 -15.04 3.33 2.38
CA LEU A 271 -15.72 3.51 1.08
C LEU A 271 -15.53 4.94 0.54
N HIS A 272 -15.57 5.92 1.45
CA HIS A 272 -15.33 7.34 1.18
C HIS A 272 -13.91 7.68 1.58
N GLU A 273 -13.07 8.16 0.65
CA GLU A 273 -11.70 8.53 0.96
C GLU A 273 -11.66 9.51 2.14
N HIS A 274 -10.85 9.17 3.15
CA HIS A 274 -10.64 9.89 4.42
C HIS A 274 -11.74 9.79 5.49
N PHE A 275 -12.87 9.11 5.27
CA PHE A 275 -14.00 9.15 6.20
C PHE A 275 -14.53 7.76 6.60
N TRP A 276 -14.50 7.49 7.89
CA TRP A 276 -15.14 6.34 8.53
C TRP A 276 -16.62 6.62 8.82
N PHE A 277 -16.96 7.86 9.14
CA PHE A 277 -18.33 8.28 9.46
C PHE A 277 -18.96 9.15 8.36
N TRP A 278 -20.28 9.33 8.46
CA TRP A 278 -21.03 10.09 7.47
C TRP A 278 -20.71 11.59 7.51
N LYS A 279 -20.66 12.20 6.33
CA LYS A 279 -20.68 13.66 6.12
C LYS A 279 -21.57 14.01 4.95
N SER A 280 -22.15 15.22 4.98
CA SER A 280 -23.04 15.71 3.93
C SER A 280 -22.39 15.75 2.53
N ASN A 281 -21.07 15.81 2.44
CA ASN A 281 -20.31 15.80 1.19
C ASN A 281 -19.62 14.46 0.87
N ASN A 282 -19.84 13.39 1.64
CA ASN A 282 -19.16 12.09 1.47
C ASN A 282 -19.25 11.54 0.05
N ALA A 283 -20.37 11.77 -0.64
CA ALA A 283 -20.57 11.31 -2.02
C ALA A 283 -19.47 11.79 -2.99
N ARG A 284 -18.85 12.95 -2.76
CA ARG A 284 -17.74 13.46 -3.58
C ARG A 284 -16.42 12.71 -3.37
N HIS A 285 -16.32 12.01 -2.25
CA HIS A 285 -15.15 11.23 -1.84
C HIS A 285 -15.36 9.73 -2.03
N ARG A 286 -16.49 9.30 -2.60
CA ARG A 286 -16.77 7.89 -2.86
C ARG A 286 -15.73 7.31 -3.79
N ARG A 287 -15.11 6.21 -3.38
CA ARG A 287 -14.17 5.46 -4.21
C ARG A 287 -14.87 4.90 -5.45
N SER A 288 -14.12 4.76 -6.53
CA SER A 288 -14.62 4.09 -7.73
C SER A 288 -14.62 2.57 -7.56
N LEU A 289 -15.39 1.87 -8.41
CA LEU A 289 -15.35 0.41 -8.52
C LEU A 289 -13.93 -0.12 -8.78
N ALA A 290 -13.17 0.55 -9.64
CA ALA A 290 -11.78 0.19 -9.94
C ALA A 290 -10.89 0.24 -8.69
N LYS A 291 -11.09 1.25 -7.82
CA LYS A 291 -10.36 1.36 -6.56
C LYS A 291 -10.74 0.24 -5.58
N LEU A 292 -12.01 -0.13 -5.49
CA LEU A 292 -12.45 -1.26 -4.65
C LEU A 292 -11.89 -2.60 -5.15
N MET A 293 -11.84 -2.81 -6.47
CA MET A 293 -11.17 -3.98 -7.04
C MET A 293 -9.67 -3.98 -6.76
N ASP A 294 -9.00 -2.82 -6.80
CA ASP A 294 -7.58 -2.71 -6.40
C ASP A 294 -7.37 -3.11 -4.94
N CYS A 295 -8.27 -2.69 -4.04
CA CYS A 295 -8.28 -3.15 -2.65
C CYS A 295 -8.45 -4.67 -2.58
N TYR A 296 -9.44 -5.26 -3.26
CA TYR A 296 -9.67 -6.70 -3.29
C TYR A 296 -8.43 -7.50 -3.72
N TYR A 297 -7.75 -7.09 -4.79
CA TYR A 297 -6.50 -7.73 -5.24
C TYR A 297 -5.37 -7.61 -4.22
N LYS A 298 -5.34 -6.51 -3.45
CA LYS A 298 -4.27 -6.24 -2.48
C LYS A 298 -4.63 -6.64 -1.04
N SER A 299 -5.83 -7.17 -0.80
CA SER A 299 -6.25 -7.74 0.48
C SER A 299 -6.52 -9.24 0.33
N VAL A 300 -7.70 -9.61 -0.14
CA VAL A 300 -8.14 -10.99 -0.42
C VAL A 300 -7.18 -11.67 -1.38
N GLY A 301 -6.73 -10.95 -2.41
CA GLY A 301 -5.74 -11.43 -3.37
C GLY A 301 -4.32 -11.59 -2.83
N ARG A 302 -4.08 -11.26 -1.56
CA ARG A 302 -2.82 -11.44 -0.81
C ARG A 302 -3.04 -12.24 0.49
N GLY A 303 -4.14 -12.98 0.61
CA GLY A 303 -4.41 -13.92 1.70
C GLY A 303 -4.94 -13.28 2.99
N ALA A 304 -5.33 -12.01 2.94
CA ALA A 304 -5.93 -11.26 4.05
C ALA A 304 -7.47 -11.19 3.92
N VAL A 305 -8.15 -10.83 5.01
CA VAL A 305 -9.59 -10.53 5.01
C VAL A 305 -9.79 -9.03 4.81
N LEU A 306 -10.70 -8.62 3.93
CA LEU A 306 -11.05 -7.21 3.68
C LEU A 306 -12.26 -6.80 4.53
N LEU A 307 -12.07 -5.78 5.36
CA LEU A 307 -13.12 -5.11 6.11
C LEU A 307 -13.44 -3.77 5.43
N LEU A 308 -14.56 -3.72 4.71
CA LEU A 308 -14.98 -2.53 3.96
C LEU A 308 -16.04 -1.73 4.72
N ASN A 309 -15.73 -0.47 4.98
CA ASN A 309 -16.60 0.46 5.71
C ASN A 309 -17.91 0.81 5.00
N SER A 310 -18.89 1.20 5.79
CA SER A 310 -20.13 1.87 5.43
C SER A 310 -20.49 2.97 6.43
N CYS A 311 -21.05 4.07 5.91
CA CYS A 311 -21.38 5.27 6.68
C CYS A 311 -22.89 5.58 6.56
N PRO A 312 -23.78 4.94 7.34
CA PRO A 312 -25.19 5.35 7.38
C PRO A 312 -25.33 6.83 7.72
N GLY A 313 -26.29 7.51 7.09
CA GLY A 313 -26.57 8.92 7.36
C GLY A 313 -27.30 9.15 8.70
N PRO A 314 -27.59 10.42 9.04
CA PRO A 314 -28.34 10.77 10.25
C PRO A 314 -29.74 10.16 10.32
N ASP A 315 -30.31 9.73 9.20
CA ASP A 315 -31.59 9.01 9.12
C ASP A 315 -31.45 7.50 9.40
N GLY A 316 -30.22 6.98 9.48
CA GLY A 316 -29.92 5.56 9.71
C GLY A 316 -29.82 4.71 8.44
N LEU A 317 -29.87 5.30 7.25
CA LEU A 317 -29.79 4.58 5.98
C LEU A 317 -28.41 4.73 5.33
N ILE A 318 -27.96 3.66 4.67
CA ILE A 318 -26.83 3.73 3.75
C ILE A 318 -27.29 4.49 2.49
N PRO A 319 -26.53 5.50 2.03
CA PRO A 319 -26.87 6.24 0.82
C PRO A 319 -27.04 5.34 -0.40
N GLU A 320 -28.02 5.64 -1.26
CA GLU A 320 -28.34 4.82 -2.44
C GLU A 320 -27.15 4.60 -3.38
N GLY A 321 -26.32 5.64 -3.59
CA GLY A 321 -25.13 5.52 -4.42
C GLY A 321 -24.04 4.63 -3.83
N ASP A 322 -24.02 4.42 -2.50
CA ASP A 322 -23.12 3.49 -1.83
C ASP A 322 -23.65 2.07 -2.00
N MET A 323 -24.96 1.87 -1.83
CA MET A 323 -25.65 0.60 -2.11
C MET A 323 -25.37 0.09 -3.53
N ALA A 324 -25.49 0.98 -4.52
CA ALA A 324 -25.21 0.68 -5.92
C ALA A 324 -23.74 0.29 -6.14
N LEU A 325 -22.80 0.94 -5.44
CA LEU A 325 -21.38 0.63 -5.54
C LEU A 325 -21.03 -0.72 -4.91
N TYR A 326 -21.61 -1.08 -3.75
CA TYR A 326 -21.45 -2.41 -3.17
C TYR A 326 -21.95 -3.51 -4.11
N GLU A 327 -23.12 -3.29 -4.73
CA GLU A 327 -23.67 -4.24 -5.71
C GLU A 327 -22.78 -4.37 -6.95
N ALA A 328 -22.31 -3.25 -7.50
CA ALA A 328 -21.36 -3.25 -8.61
C ALA A 328 -20.06 -3.96 -8.25
N PHE A 329 -19.57 -3.78 -7.01
CA PHE A 329 -18.36 -4.43 -6.51
C PHE A 329 -18.51 -5.95 -6.42
N GLY A 330 -19.59 -6.45 -5.81
CA GLY A 330 -19.85 -7.88 -5.78
C GLY A 330 -20.05 -8.50 -7.16
N LYS A 331 -20.82 -7.82 -8.02
CA LYS A 331 -20.99 -8.24 -9.43
C LYS A 331 -19.66 -8.31 -10.16
N GLU A 332 -18.75 -7.37 -9.92
CA GLU A 332 -17.44 -7.36 -10.56
C GLU A 332 -16.54 -8.48 -10.03
N ILE A 333 -16.49 -8.73 -8.71
CA ILE A 333 -15.78 -9.90 -8.15
C ILE A 333 -16.31 -11.19 -8.78
N ALA A 334 -17.63 -11.36 -8.83
CA ALA A 334 -18.26 -12.54 -9.40
C ALA A 334 -17.96 -12.68 -10.90
N ARG A 335 -18.05 -11.60 -11.67
CA ARG A 335 -17.71 -11.58 -13.11
C ARG A 335 -16.28 -12.07 -13.36
N ARG A 336 -15.33 -11.66 -12.51
CA ARG A 336 -13.92 -12.05 -12.66
C ARG A 336 -13.63 -13.47 -12.20
N PHE A 337 -14.24 -13.93 -11.10
CA PHE A 337 -13.72 -15.08 -10.35
C PHE A 337 -14.75 -16.15 -9.97
N ALA A 338 -16.04 -15.97 -10.28
CA ALA A 338 -17.05 -16.98 -9.94
C ALA A 338 -16.88 -18.28 -10.74
N LYS A 339 -16.41 -18.20 -11.98
CA LYS A 339 -16.22 -19.36 -12.86
C LYS A 339 -14.80 -19.40 -13.42
N PRO A 340 -13.94 -20.31 -12.95
CA PRO A 340 -12.64 -20.53 -13.55
C PRO A 340 -12.77 -21.17 -14.94
N LEU A 341 -11.74 -21.00 -15.77
CA LEU A 341 -11.59 -21.74 -17.02
C LEU A 341 -11.36 -23.23 -16.76
N ALA A 342 -10.50 -23.51 -15.79
CA ALA A 342 -10.25 -24.82 -15.21
C ALA A 342 -9.64 -24.63 -13.81
N GLU A 343 -9.72 -25.67 -12.98
CA GLU A 343 -9.05 -25.70 -11.68
C GLU A 343 -8.56 -27.11 -11.33
N THR A 344 -7.59 -27.17 -10.43
CA THR A 344 -6.96 -28.40 -9.94
C THR A 344 -6.49 -28.20 -8.49
N SER A 345 -6.01 -29.28 -7.87
CA SER A 345 -5.32 -29.26 -6.58
C SER A 345 -4.11 -30.18 -6.67
N GLY A 346 -3.14 -30.03 -5.76
CA GLY A 346 -1.95 -30.85 -5.84
C GLY A 346 -1.00 -30.71 -4.65
N ARG A 347 -0.01 -31.60 -4.64
CA ARG A 347 1.03 -31.68 -3.62
C ARG A 347 2.41 -31.72 -4.28
N GLY A 348 3.36 -30.98 -3.71
CA GLY A 348 4.76 -30.96 -4.16
C GLY A 348 5.15 -29.66 -4.86
N GLN A 349 6.36 -29.63 -5.41
CA GLN A 349 6.95 -28.41 -5.99
C GLN A 349 6.32 -27.99 -7.33
N THR A 350 5.50 -28.85 -7.91
CA THR A 350 4.86 -28.60 -9.20
C THR A 350 3.40 -29.04 -9.14
N VAL A 351 2.51 -28.13 -9.52
CA VAL A 351 1.08 -28.42 -9.70
C VAL A 351 0.68 -27.92 -11.08
N GLU A 352 0.24 -28.83 -11.94
CA GLU A 352 -0.17 -28.52 -13.30
C GLU A 352 -1.69 -28.55 -13.45
N LEU A 353 -2.19 -27.63 -14.25
CA LEU A 353 -3.59 -27.45 -14.60
C LEU A 353 -3.72 -27.56 -16.12
N ASP A 354 -4.49 -28.55 -16.58
CA ASP A 354 -4.82 -28.72 -18.00
C ASP A 354 -6.06 -27.89 -18.37
N LEU A 355 -5.95 -27.06 -19.41
CA LEU A 355 -7.07 -26.26 -19.92
C LEU A 355 -7.87 -27.00 -21.02
N GLY A 356 -7.41 -28.19 -21.43
CA GLY A 356 -7.99 -29.03 -22.47
C GLY A 356 -7.75 -28.54 -23.91
N LYS A 357 -7.58 -27.22 -24.09
CA LYS A 357 -7.26 -26.58 -25.38
C LYS A 357 -6.50 -25.26 -25.17
N PRO A 358 -5.75 -24.77 -26.17
CA PRO A 358 -5.18 -23.43 -26.14
C PRO A 358 -6.24 -22.38 -25.82
N THR A 359 -6.06 -21.68 -24.70
CA THR A 359 -7.02 -20.72 -24.14
C THR A 359 -6.27 -19.50 -23.64
N SER A 360 -6.84 -18.30 -23.84
CA SER A 360 -6.27 -17.06 -23.30
C SER A 360 -6.46 -16.99 -21.79
N VAL A 361 -5.38 -16.78 -21.04
CA VAL A 361 -5.34 -16.68 -19.57
C VAL A 361 -4.60 -15.41 -19.18
N ASN A 362 -5.10 -14.66 -18.20
CA ASN A 362 -4.42 -13.48 -17.66
C ASN A 362 -4.44 -13.39 -16.12
N HIS A 363 -5.09 -14.36 -15.46
CA HIS A 363 -5.18 -14.45 -14.02
C HIS A 363 -5.04 -15.90 -13.54
N VAL A 364 -4.37 -16.07 -12.41
CA VAL A 364 -4.31 -17.34 -11.68
C VAL A 364 -4.61 -17.10 -10.21
N ILE A 365 -5.42 -17.98 -9.62
CA ILE A 365 -5.64 -18.05 -8.18
C ILE A 365 -4.95 -19.31 -7.66
N ALA A 366 -4.04 -19.14 -6.71
CA ALA A 366 -3.42 -20.22 -5.96
C ALA A 366 -3.82 -20.11 -4.47
N MET A 367 -4.09 -21.24 -3.83
CA MET A 367 -4.49 -21.32 -2.43
C MET A 367 -3.76 -22.50 -1.78
N GLU A 368 -3.03 -22.24 -0.69
CA GLU A 368 -2.46 -23.30 0.14
C GLU A 368 -3.54 -23.89 1.05
N ASP A 369 -3.36 -25.15 1.45
CA ASP A 369 -4.09 -25.73 2.58
C ASP A 369 -3.51 -25.21 3.90
N ILE A 370 -4.00 -24.03 4.31
CA ILE A 370 -3.49 -23.31 5.47
C ILE A 370 -3.70 -24.04 6.79
N VAL A 371 -4.57 -25.07 6.88
CA VAL A 371 -4.69 -25.93 8.08
C VAL A 371 -3.32 -26.51 8.48
N HIS A 372 -2.45 -26.69 7.49
CA HIS A 372 -1.12 -27.23 7.64
C HIS A 372 0.01 -26.18 7.66
N GLY A 373 -0.34 -24.90 7.81
CA GLY A 373 0.58 -23.76 7.82
C GLY A 373 0.88 -23.20 6.42
N GLU A 374 1.58 -22.07 6.38
CA GLU A 374 2.08 -21.41 5.16
C GLU A 374 3.43 -22.00 4.76
N ARG A 375 3.48 -22.74 3.64
CA ARG A 375 4.62 -23.58 3.25
C ARG A 375 5.42 -22.98 2.10
N VAL A 376 4.76 -22.40 1.11
CA VAL A 376 5.40 -21.81 -0.08
C VAL A 376 6.19 -20.56 0.33
N ARG A 377 7.44 -20.46 -0.13
CA ARG A 377 8.35 -19.32 0.13
C ARG A 377 8.66 -18.55 -1.15
N ALA A 378 8.74 -19.23 -2.27
CA ALA A 378 8.87 -18.62 -3.58
C ALA A 378 8.23 -19.52 -4.66
N TYR A 379 7.65 -18.91 -5.69
CA TYR A 379 7.05 -19.62 -6.81
C TYR A 379 7.02 -18.78 -8.09
N ARG A 380 6.79 -19.46 -9.21
CA ARG A 380 6.45 -18.85 -10.50
C ARG A 380 5.27 -19.56 -11.13
N ILE A 381 4.62 -18.90 -12.09
CA ILE A 381 3.55 -19.46 -12.91
C ILE A 381 4.05 -19.54 -14.34
N GLU A 382 3.93 -20.70 -14.95
CA GLU A 382 4.33 -20.97 -16.32
C GLU A 382 3.11 -21.44 -17.12
N GLY A 383 3.17 -21.27 -18.44
CA GLY A 383 2.14 -21.73 -19.36
C GLY A 383 2.74 -22.46 -20.56
N LEU A 384 2.07 -23.53 -20.99
CA LEU A 384 2.50 -24.34 -22.13
C LEU A 384 1.96 -23.74 -23.44
N GLY A 385 2.84 -23.18 -24.25
CA GLY A 385 2.52 -22.55 -25.53
C GLY A 385 2.15 -23.56 -26.63
N GLY A 386 1.69 -23.05 -27.77
CA GLY A 386 1.36 -23.88 -28.94
C GLY A 386 2.57 -24.54 -29.61
N ASP A 387 3.78 -24.07 -29.31
CA ASP A 387 5.07 -24.66 -29.69
C ASP A 387 5.50 -25.83 -28.78
N GLY A 388 4.70 -26.15 -27.76
CA GLY A 388 5.00 -27.19 -26.78
C GLY A 388 6.06 -26.78 -25.76
N GLN A 389 6.43 -25.49 -25.68
CA GLN A 389 7.40 -24.99 -24.70
C GLN A 389 6.72 -24.31 -23.52
N TRP A 390 7.32 -24.44 -22.34
CA TRP A 390 6.88 -23.72 -21.14
C TRP A 390 7.45 -22.31 -21.14
N ALA A 391 6.59 -21.31 -21.04
CA ALA A 391 6.98 -19.91 -20.88
C ALA A 391 6.54 -19.39 -19.50
N THR A 392 7.38 -18.60 -18.85
CA THR A 392 7.03 -17.94 -17.59
C THR A 392 5.99 -16.84 -17.84
N LEU A 393 4.83 -16.96 -17.19
CA LEU A 393 3.75 -15.98 -17.24
C LEU A 393 3.85 -14.97 -16.10
N PHE A 394 4.25 -15.46 -14.91
CA PHE A 394 4.49 -14.66 -13.72
C PHE A 394 5.66 -15.23 -12.93
N ASP A 395 6.50 -14.36 -12.37
CA ASP A 395 7.68 -14.72 -11.58
C ASP A 395 7.81 -13.78 -10.38
N GLY A 396 8.64 -14.17 -9.40
CA GLY A 396 8.82 -13.43 -8.16
C GLY A 396 7.67 -13.61 -7.16
N GLY A 397 6.90 -14.68 -7.29
CA GLY A 397 5.94 -15.10 -6.29
C GLY A 397 6.63 -15.46 -4.97
N LEU A 398 6.03 -15.11 -3.83
CA LEU A 398 6.52 -15.35 -2.48
C LEU A 398 5.42 -16.05 -1.67
N SER A 399 4.73 -15.35 -0.77
CA SER A 399 3.62 -15.89 0.03
C SER A 399 2.39 -16.22 -0.84
N ILE A 400 1.85 -17.43 -0.70
CA ILE A 400 0.52 -17.79 -1.23
C ILE A 400 -0.52 -17.73 -0.11
N GLY A 401 -0.35 -18.53 0.95
CA GLY A 401 -1.26 -18.56 2.09
C GLY A 401 -2.70 -18.92 1.71
N HIS A 402 -3.67 -18.25 2.35
CA HIS A 402 -5.10 -18.55 2.15
C HIS A 402 -5.52 -18.41 0.68
N LYS A 403 -5.10 -17.31 0.03
CA LYS A 403 -5.40 -17.01 -1.37
C LYS A 403 -4.39 -16.03 -1.93
N LYS A 404 -3.89 -16.33 -3.13
CA LYS A 404 -3.08 -15.41 -3.93
C LYS A 404 -3.66 -15.28 -5.31
N ILE A 405 -3.90 -14.04 -5.73
CA ILE A 405 -4.35 -13.72 -7.09
C ILE A 405 -3.18 -13.10 -7.84
N ASP A 406 -2.71 -13.79 -8.87
CA ASP A 406 -1.67 -13.34 -9.79
C ASP A 406 -2.27 -12.82 -11.09
N ARG A 407 -1.66 -11.77 -11.63
CA ARG A 407 -2.09 -11.10 -12.85
C ARG A 407 -0.88 -10.93 -13.77
N PHE A 408 -1.10 -11.17 -15.05
CA PHE A 408 -0.09 -11.07 -16.09
C PHE A 408 -0.74 -10.72 -17.43
N ALA A 409 0.07 -10.34 -18.42
CA ALA A 409 -0.42 -10.09 -19.77
C ALA A 409 -1.12 -11.34 -20.32
N PRO A 410 -2.24 -11.21 -21.06
CA PRO A 410 -2.95 -12.35 -21.64
C PRO A 410 -2.02 -13.27 -22.44
N ALA A 411 -2.06 -14.56 -22.12
CA ALA A 411 -1.26 -15.57 -22.82
C ALA A 411 -2.16 -16.72 -23.27
N THR A 412 -2.02 -17.12 -24.53
CA THR A 412 -2.74 -18.30 -25.05
C THR A 412 -1.93 -19.55 -24.76
N VAL A 413 -2.44 -20.38 -23.84
CA VAL A 413 -1.73 -21.56 -23.33
C VAL A 413 -2.68 -22.74 -23.21
N SER A 414 -2.14 -23.96 -23.31
CA SER A 414 -2.91 -25.20 -23.15
C SER A 414 -2.85 -25.76 -21.73
N ARG A 415 -1.82 -25.38 -20.96
CA ARG A 415 -1.65 -25.76 -19.55
C ARG A 415 -1.08 -24.60 -18.76
N ILE A 416 -1.37 -24.59 -17.46
CA ILE A 416 -0.73 -23.72 -16.46
C ILE A 416 0.05 -24.59 -15.48
N ARG A 417 1.21 -24.13 -15.04
CA ARG A 417 2.02 -24.79 -14.02
C ARG A 417 2.39 -23.81 -12.93
N LEU A 418 2.02 -24.14 -11.69
CA LEU A 418 2.59 -23.52 -10.51
C LEU A 418 3.89 -24.26 -10.16
N SER A 419 5.01 -23.55 -10.25
CA SER A 419 6.35 -24.06 -9.92
C SER A 419 6.83 -23.40 -8.64
N VAL A 420 6.76 -24.11 -7.53
CA VAL A 420 7.29 -23.68 -6.24
C VAL A 420 8.81 -23.88 -6.26
N THR A 421 9.54 -22.78 -6.16
CA THR A 421 11.02 -22.76 -6.22
C THR A 421 11.66 -22.80 -4.85
N GLN A 422 10.92 -22.42 -3.81
CA GLN A 422 11.34 -22.54 -2.42
C GLN A 422 10.13 -22.80 -1.53
N SER A 423 10.26 -23.73 -0.58
CA SER A 423 9.23 -24.02 0.41
C SER A 423 9.85 -24.44 1.75
N ALA A 424 9.13 -24.22 2.84
CA ALA A 424 9.53 -24.67 4.18
C ALA A 424 9.17 -26.14 4.46
N ASP A 425 8.19 -26.67 3.75
CA ASP A 425 7.79 -28.08 3.74
C ASP A 425 7.19 -28.39 2.35
N THR A 426 6.77 -29.63 2.12
CA THR A 426 6.07 -30.05 0.90
C THR A 426 4.85 -29.16 0.67
N PRO A 427 4.78 -28.39 -0.44
CA PRO A 427 3.62 -27.54 -0.71
C PRO A 427 2.33 -28.34 -0.82
N LEU A 428 1.26 -27.83 -0.21
CA LEU A 428 -0.09 -28.39 -0.25
C LEU A 428 -1.01 -27.34 -0.87
N ILE A 429 -1.31 -27.50 -2.16
CA ILE A 429 -2.10 -26.54 -2.93
C ILE A 429 -3.52 -27.05 -2.98
N ARG A 430 -4.40 -26.49 -2.14
CA ARG A 430 -5.82 -26.86 -2.11
C ARG A 430 -6.56 -26.43 -3.36
N ARG A 431 -6.08 -25.37 -4.03
CA ARG A 431 -6.68 -24.87 -5.27
C ARG A 431 -5.65 -24.14 -6.13
N LEU A 432 -5.63 -24.48 -7.42
CA LEU A 432 -4.99 -23.72 -8.49
C LEU A 432 -6.03 -23.55 -9.61
N ALA A 433 -6.38 -22.31 -9.93
CA ALA A 433 -7.43 -22.00 -10.90
C ALA A 433 -6.99 -20.91 -11.87
N ALA A 434 -7.31 -21.05 -13.15
CA ALA A 434 -6.98 -20.09 -14.20
C ALA A 434 -8.22 -19.33 -14.68
N TYR A 435 -8.05 -18.05 -15.01
CA TYR A 435 -9.14 -17.18 -15.47
C TYR A 435 -8.70 -16.32 -16.66
N SER A 436 -9.67 -15.98 -17.50
CA SER A 436 -9.56 -14.91 -18.49
C SER A 436 -10.53 -13.81 -18.10
N VAL A 437 -10.00 -12.65 -17.75
CA VAL A 437 -10.80 -11.50 -17.34
C VAL A 437 -10.73 -10.43 -18.43
N GLU A 438 -11.83 -10.26 -19.16
CA GLU A 438 -12.02 -9.15 -20.10
C GLU A 438 -12.18 -7.82 -19.35
N GLY A 439 -11.58 -6.73 -19.83
CA GLY A 439 -11.75 -5.41 -19.24
C GLY A 439 -11.10 -5.23 -17.84
N ALA A 440 -10.09 -6.04 -17.50
CA ALA A 440 -9.45 -6.00 -16.18
C ALA A 440 -8.43 -4.86 -16.04
N GLY A 441 -8.21 -4.08 -17.09
CA GLY A 441 -7.25 -3.00 -17.17
C GLY A 441 -7.88 -1.63 -16.95
N GLY A 442 -8.46 -1.39 -15.77
CA GLY A 442 -8.56 -0.01 -15.30
C GLY A 442 -7.15 0.54 -15.10
N SER A 443 -6.79 1.64 -15.76
CA SER A 443 -5.47 2.23 -15.56
C SER A 443 -5.31 2.76 -14.15
N ARG A 444 -4.21 2.36 -13.51
CA ARG A 444 -3.85 2.82 -12.17
C ARG A 444 -3.18 4.19 -12.29
N SER A 445 -3.66 5.21 -11.57
CA SER A 445 -2.93 6.48 -11.48
C SER A 445 -1.61 6.25 -10.73
N LEU A 446 -0.48 6.57 -11.38
CA LEU A 446 0.83 6.72 -10.74
C LEU A 446 0.79 7.91 -9.79
N VAL A 447 1.43 7.72 -8.63
CA VAL A 447 2.08 8.79 -7.87
C VAL A 447 3.48 9.02 -8.45
N ASP A 448 4.15 10.09 -8.02
CA ASP A 448 5.53 10.36 -8.39
C ASP A 448 6.41 9.09 -8.21
N ALA A 449 7.09 8.65 -9.27
CA ALA A 449 7.87 7.40 -9.31
C ALA A 449 9.14 7.58 -10.16
N ALA A 450 10.22 6.89 -9.78
CA ALA A 450 11.46 6.87 -10.56
C ALA A 450 12.08 5.47 -10.65
N TRP A 451 12.52 5.08 -11.83
CA TRP A 451 13.30 3.87 -12.09
C TRP A 451 14.73 4.28 -12.42
N ALA A 452 15.62 4.14 -11.43
CA ALA A 452 17.04 4.44 -11.58
C ALA A 452 17.79 3.40 -12.42
N PHE A 453 17.25 2.19 -12.55
CA PHE A 453 17.90 1.06 -13.25
C PHE A 453 19.28 0.67 -12.71
N ASP A 454 19.47 0.81 -11.39
CA ASP A 454 20.72 0.50 -10.69
C ASP A 454 20.82 -0.94 -10.16
N GLU A 455 19.81 -1.79 -10.39
CA GLU A 455 19.79 -3.17 -9.86
C GLU A 455 20.90 -4.06 -10.45
N GLY A 456 21.26 -3.82 -11.71
CA GLY A 456 22.41 -4.46 -12.37
C GLY A 456 22.29 -5.95 -12.68
N ALA A 457 21.20 -6.62 -12.30
CA ALA A 457 20.89 -8.01 -12.62
C ALA A 457 19.39 -8.33 -12.47
N GLY A 458 18.96 -9.43 -13.09
CA GLY A 458 17.57 -9.91 -13.02
C GLY A 458 16.64 -9.32 -14.08
N LEU A 459 15.35 -9.65 -14.00
CA LEU A 459 14.32 -9.25 -14.97
C LEU A 459 13.35 -8.17 -14.46
N ILE A 460 13.59 -7.64 -13.26
CA ILE A 460 12.71 -6.66 -12.62
C ILE A 460 13.52 -5.41 -12.27
N ALA A 461 13.10 -4.27 -12.81
CA ALA A 461 13.50 -2.96 -12.32
C ALA A 461 12.44 -2.45 -11.34
N ARG A 462 12.87 -1.86 -10.23
CA ARG A 462 12.00 -1.39 -9.15
C ARG A 462 11.97 0.13 -9.13
N ALA A 463 10.77 0.68 -8.98
CA ALA A 463 10.62 2.11 -8.77
C ALA A 463 11.03 2.50 -7.35
N SER A 464 11.66 3.66 -7.19
CA SER A 464 11.68 4.36 -5.91
C SER A 464 10.28 4.95 -5.66
N GLY A 465 9.67 4.62 -4.52
CA GLY A 465 8.45 5.26 -4.03
C GLY A 465 7.13 4.56 -4.27
N ALA A 466 7.13 3.37 -4.89
CA ALA A 466 5.97 2.51 -4.94
C ALA A 466 6.33 1.06 -5.31
N ASP A 467 5.47 0.10 -4.95
CA ASP A 467 5.55 -1.30 -5.36
C ASP A 467 5.15 -1.47 -6.86
N TRP A 468 5.86 -0.77 -7.75
CA TRP A 468 5.71 -0.91 -9.21
C TRP A 468 6.89 -1.70 -9.78
N PRO A 469 6.81 -3.04 -9.85
CA PRO A 469 7.79 -3.82 -10.58
C PRO A 469 7.64 -3.52 -12.08
N ALA A 470 8.74 -3.17 -12.73
CA ALA A 470 8.84 -3.00 -14.17
C ALA A 470 9.58 -4.21 -14.74
N ARG A 471 8.87 -5.01 -15.57
CA ARG A 471 9.38 -6.27 -16.11
C ARG A 471 10.17 -6.02 -17.38
N LEU A 472 11.43 -6.43 -17.41
CA LEU A 472 12.27 -6.41 -18.59
C LEU A 472 11.85 -7.55 -19.53
N ALA A 473 11.67 -7.24 -20.81
CA ALA A 473 11.45 -8.19 -21.89
C ALA A 473 12.42 -7.88 -23.04
N GLY A 474 13.61 -8.48 -22.99
CA GLY A 474 14.67 -8.28 -23.99
C GLY A 474 15.88 -7.41 -23.57
N PRO A 475 15.71 -6.19 -23.03
CA PRO A 475 16.85 -5.31 -22.77
C PRO A 475 17.73 -5.87 -21.64
N VAL A 476 19.02 -5.52 -21.68
CA VAL A 476 20.01 -6.01 -20.72
C VAL A 476 20.64 -4.88 -19.92
N TRP A 477 21.14 -5.21 -18.73
CA TRP A 477 21.87 -4.28 -17.88
C TRP A 477 23.20 -3.85 -18.52
N ALA A 478 23.45 -2.55 -18.55
CA ALA A 478 24.66 -1.94 -19.09
C ALA A 478 25.19 -0.84 -18.14
N ALA A 479 26.34 -0.26 -18.47
CA ALA A 479 26.84 0.91 -17.76
C ALA A 479 25.95 2.12 -18.07
N GLY A 480 25.43 2.77 -17.03
CA GLY A 480 24.51 3.89 -17.15
C GLY A 480 25.19 5.24 -17.24
N ARG A 481 24.37 6.30 -17.22
CA ARG A 481 24.81 7.69 -17.05
C ARG A 481 25.37 7.88 -15.64
N SER A 482 24.75 7.22 -14.67
CA SER A 482 25.26 7.01 -13.31
C SER A 482 24.90 5.59 -12.89
N GLY A 483 25.86 4.79 -12.44
CA GLY A 483 25.57 3.40 -12.05
C GLY A 483 25.26 2.51 -13.25
N LYS A 484 24.05 1.97 -13.34
CA LYS A 484 23.60 1.05 -14.40
C LYS A 484 22.47 1.67 -15.24
N ALA A 485 22.20 1.06 -16.39
CA ALA A 485 21.10 1.42 -17.28
C ALA A 485 20.60 0.17 -18.02
N LEU A 486 19.56 0.32 -18.83
CA LEU A 486 19.06 -0.74 -19.71
C LEU A 486 19.40 -0.45 -21.17
N ASP A 487 19.98 -1.46 -21.84
CA ASP A 487 20.38 -1.44 -23.26
C ASP A 487 19.34 -2.17 -24.13
N PHE A 488 18.66 -1.40 -24.99
CA PHE A 488 17.61 -1.84 -25.90
C PHE A 488 18.19 -1.98 -27.31
N ARG A 489 18.36 -3.23 -27.76
CA ARG A 489 19.11 -3.63 -28.96
C ARG A 489 18.25 -4.25 -30.05
N THR A 490 17.09 -4.79 -29.70
CA THR A 490 16.22 -5.48 -30.64
C THR A 490 14.91 -4.74 -30.85
N ARG A 491 14.24 -5.04 -31.97
CA ARG A 491 12.92 -4.49 -32.30
C ARG A 491 11.82 -4.87 -31.30
N HIS A 492 12.09 -5.77 -30.36
CA HIS A 492 11.13 -6.26 -29.37
C HIS A 492 11.53 -5.91 -27.92
N ASP A 493 12.65 -5.22 -27.71
CA ASP A 493 13.11 -4.91 -26.37
C ASP A 493 12.19 -3.87 -25.74
N CYS A 494 11.64 -4.19 -24.56
CA CYS A 494 10.83 -3.26 -23.79
C CYS A 494 10.92 -3.53 -22.29
N VAL A 495 10.48 -2.56 -21.50
CA VAL A 495 10.20 -2.75 -20.08
C VAL A 495 8.73 -2.45 -19.84
N ALA A 496 7.98 -3.44 -19.35
CA ALA A 496 6.55 -3.34 -19.09
C ALA A 496 6.29 -2.93 -17.63
N LEU A 497 5.62 -1.79 -17.43
CA LEU A 497 5.29 -1.23 -16.11
C LEU A 497 3.87 -1.62 -15.66
N GLY A 498 3.16 -2.40 -16.48
CA GLY A 498 1.74 -2.72 -16.30
C GLY A 498 0.83 -1.56 -16.70
N ASN A 499 -0.47 -1.70 -16.43
CA ASN A 499 -1.44 -0.67 -16.78
C ASN A 499 -1.45 0.48 -15.76
N VAL A 500 -0.60 1.48 -16.02
CA VAL A 500 -0.36 2.60 -15.11
C VAL A 500 -0.26 3.93 -15.88
N ALA A 501 -0.68 5.04 -15.27
CA ALA A 501 -0.86 6.34 -15.89
C ALA A 501 -0.24 7.49 -15.10
N PRO A 502 0.49 8.45 -15.70
CA PRO A 502 1.26 9.50 -15.01
C PRO A 502 0.46 10.59 -14.27
N GLY A 503 -0.87 10.44 -14.11
CA GLY A 503 -1.79 11.41 -13.52
C GLY A 503 -2.82 11.92 -14.54
N GLU A 504 -4.05 12.23 -14.10
CA GLU A 504 -5.13 12.65 -15.02
C GLU A 504 -4.91 14.06 -15.57
N ARG A 505 -4.45 15.01 -14.76
CA ARG A 505 -4.35 16.43 -15.16
C ARG A 505 -2.92 16.84 -15.47
N ASP A 506 -2.15 17.27 -14.48
CA ASP A 506 -0.80 17.77 -14.69
C ASP A 506 0.22 16.65 -14.51
N PHE A 507 1.27 16.63 -15.32
CA PHE A 507 2.31 15.61 -15.20
C PHE A 507 3.66 16.07 -15.74
N THR A 508 4.70 15.33 -15.39
CA THR A 508 6.03 15.38 -16.01
C THR A 508 6.52 13.97 -16.30
N LEU A 509 6.99 13.73 -17.52
CA LEU A 509 7.70 12.51 -17.89
C LEU A 509 9.14 12.90 -18.20
N ALA A 510 10.11 12.17 -17.67
CA ALA A 510 11.53 12.45 -17.86
C ALA A 510 12.34 11.16 -17.98
N ALA A 511 13.44 11.20 -18.72
CA ALA A 511 14.39 10.09 -18.82
C ALA A 511 15.77 10.60 -19.28
N TRP A 512 16.81 9.86 -18.95
CA TRP A 512 18.09 9.92 -19.64
C TRP A 512 18.10 8.91 -20.79
N VAL A 513 18.48 9.37 -21.97
CA VAL A 513 18.54 8.54 -23.18
C VAL A 513 19.90 8.62 -23.85
N PHE A 514 20.35 7.51 -24.43
CA PHE A 514 21.56 7.39 -25.24
C PHE A 514 21.18 6.69 -26.55
N PRO A 515 20.66 7.42 -27.56
CA PRO A 515 20.25 6.81 -28.81
C PRO A 515 21.46 6.34 -29.62
N ARG A 516 21.44 5.11 -30.15
CA ARG A 516 22.50 4.60 -31.03
C ARG A 516 22.32 5.05 -32.48
N SER A 517 21.08 5.10 -32.95
CA SER A 517 20.73 5.44 -34.33
C SER A 517 19.57 6.42 -34.40
N VAL A 518 19.41 7.06 -35.56
CA VAL A 518 18.17 7.77 -35.90
C VAL A 518 17.10 6.73 -36.25
N PRO A 519 15.88 6.81 -35.69
CA PRO A 519 14.81 5.89 -36.08
C PRO A 519 14.36 6.16 -37.51
N ALA A 520 14.08 5.10 -38.28
CA ALA A 520 13.52 5.20 -39.64
C ALA A 520 12.09 5.76 -39.67
N GLY A 521 11.41 5.78 -38.51
CA GLY A 521 10.12 6.41 -38.30
C GLY A 521 10.08 7.00 -36.90
N GLN A 522 9.31 6.40 -36.00
CA GLN A 522 9.33 6.79 -34.59
C GLN A 522 9.95 5.69 -33.71
N ALA A 523 10.52 6.05 -32.58
CA ALA A 523 10.99 5.11 -31.56
C ALA A 523 10.55 5.58 -30.18
N ARG A 524 9.94 4.69 -29.39
CA ARG A 524 9.34 5.05 -28.09
C ARG A 524 10.37 5.10 -26.98
N ILE A 525 10.34 6.18 -26.22
CA ILE A 525 11.09 6.29 -24.96
C ILE A 525 10.19 5.81 -23.82
N LEU A 526 8.96 6.33 -23.77
CA LEU A 526 7.92 5.94 -22.82
C LEU A 526 6.55 6.06 -23.50
N ALA A 527 5.76 4.99 -23.51
CA ALA A 527 4.47 4.98 -24.21
C ALA A 527 3.41 4.12 -23.52
N LYS A 528 2.17 4.58 -23.55
CA LYS A 528 0.97 3.78 -23.25
C LYS A 528 0.11 3.79 -24.50
N GLU A 529 0.41 2.85 -25.39
CA GLU A 529 -0.05 2.85 -26.77
C GLU A 529 -0.09 1.44 -27.33
N ARG A 530 -1.10 1.16 -28.16
CA ARG A 530 -1.16 0.05 -29.09
C ARG A 530 -1.25 0.57 -30.52
N ILE A 531 -0.46 -0.01 -31.41
CA ILE A 531 -0.49 0.31 -32.84
C ILE A 531 -1.90 0.08 -33.40
N ASN A 532 -2.35 0.96 -34.31
CA ASN A 532 -3.66 0.92 -34.97
C ASN A 532 -4.87 1.07 -34.03
N VAL A 533 -4.65 1.49 -32.78
CA VAL A 533 -5.71 1.86 -31.85
C VAL A 533 -5.66 3.38 -31.65
N GLY A 534 -6.78 4.07 -31.89
CA GLY A 534 -6.83 5.54 -31.80
C GLY A 534 -7.19 6.08 -30.41
N ALA A 535 -7.62 5.23 -29.48
CA ALA A 535 -8.28 5.66 -28.25
C ALA A 535 -7.33 5.80 -27.05
N ASN A 536 -7.32 6.99 -26.46
CA ASN A 536 -6.88 7.30 -25.10
C ASN A 536 -5.38 7.10 -24.82
N GLN A 537 -4.49 7.29 -25.80
CA GLN A 537 -3.06 6.91 -25.72
C GLN A 537 -2.11 8.10 -25.53
N PHE A 538 -0.87 7.82 -25.13
CA PHE A 538 0.22 8.79 -25.19
C PHE A 538 1.56 8.15 -25.53
N ARG A 539 2.48 8.98 -26.07
CA ARG A 539 3.85 8.58 -26.36
C ARG A 539 4.83 9.74 -26.22
N LEU A 540 5.94 9.50 -25.53
CA LEU A 540 7.19 10.25 -25.60
C LEU A 540 8.15 9.46 -26.49
N TYR A 541 8.66 10.08 -27.55
CA TYR A 541 9.34 9.35 -28.63
C TYR A 541 10.44 10.18 -29.30
N LEU A 542 11.29 9.51 -30.07
CA LEU A 542 12.10 10.15 -31.11
C LEU A 542 11.41 9.98 -32.47
N HIS A 543 11.38 11.05 -33.27
CA HIS A 543 10.85 11.08 -34.63
C HIS A 543 11.95 10.85 -35.68
N GLU A 544 11.57 10.66 -36.94
CA GLU A 544 12.44 10.71 -38.10
C GLU A 544 13.28 11.99 -38.06
N GLY A 545 14.60 11.85 -38.18
CA GLY A 545 15.58 12.92 -37.95
C GLY A 545 16.07 13.04 -36.50
N GLY A 546 15.66 12.16 -35.58
CA GLY A 546 16.16 12.07 -34.21
C GLY A 546 15.61 13.14 -33.27
N ARG A 547 14.51 13.80 -33.63
CA ARG A 547 13.90 14.90 -32.85
C ARG A 547 13.02 14.34 -31.73
N LEU A 548 13.03 14.96 -30.56
CA LEU A 548 12.17 14.58 -29.44
C LEU A 548 10.73 14.98 -29.74
N GLY A 549 9.78 14.07 -29.52
CA GLY A 549 8.36 14.31 -29.74
C GLY A 549 7.49 13.81 -28.59
N PHE A 550 6.34 14.45 -28.42
CA PHE A 550 5.26 13.97 -27.58
C PHE A 550 3.92 14.09 -28.30
N ALA A 551 3.05 13.11 -28.12
CA ALA A 551 1.70 13.12 -28.67
C ALA A 551 0.75 12.31 -27.81
N MET A 552 -0.52 12.72 -27.79
CA MET A 552 -1.64 11.94 -27.26
C MET A 552 -2.70 11.75 -28.35
N THR A 553 -3.56 10.73 -28.20
CA THR A 553 -4.70 10.46 -29.09
C THR A 553 -5.91 10.06 -28.25
N ASP A 554 -7.12 10.46 -28.65
CA ASP A 554 -8.38 10.00 -28.04
C ASP A 554 -9.34 9.45 -29.10
N ALA A 555 -10.34 8.66 -28.66
CA ALA A 555 -11.35 8.10 -29.56
C ALA A 555 -12.22 9.17 -30.24
N SER A 556 -12.21 10.41 -29.73
CA SER A 556 -13.05 11.51 -30.21
C SER A 556 -12.40 12.33 -31.33
N THR A 557 -11.13 12.06 -31.66
CA THR A 557 -10.36 12.86 -32.61
C THR A 557 -9.66 11.97 -33.63
N SER A 558 -9.66 12.40 -34.89
CA SER A 558 -8.93 11.74 -35.97
C SER A 558 -7.44 12.07 -36.00
N LEU A 559 -6.95 12.99 -35.14
CA LEU A 559 -5.58 13.51 -35.19
C LEU A 559 -4.92 13.60 -33.79
N PRO A 560 -3.61 13.33 -33.66
CA PRO A 560 -2.89 13.44 -32.39
C PRO A 560 -2.83 14.88 -31.84
N TYR A 561 -2.88 15.02 -30.52
CA TYR A 561 -2.79 16.31 -29.82
C TYR A 561 -2.09 16.16 -28.44
N PRO A 562 -1.43 17.20 -27.92
CA PRO A 562 -0.67 18.12 -28.76
C PRO A 562 0.32 17.29 -29.57
N PHE A 563 0.46 17.58 -30.86
CA PHE A 563 1.59 17.07 -31.61
C PHE A 563 2.72 18.08 -31.44
N ILE A 564 3.74 17.73 -30.64
CA ILE A 564 4.85 18.61 -30.31
C ILE A 564 6.18 17.92 -30.61
N THR A 565 7.07 18.61 -31.32
CA THR A 565 8.38 18.09 -31.73
C THR A 565 9.46 19.16 -31.51
N SER A 566 10.60 18.80 -30.90
CA SER A 566 11.74 19.70 -30.70
C SER A 566 12.31 20.18 -32.04
N PRO A 567 12.86 21.39 -32.17
CA PRO A 567 13.44 21.88 -33.43
C PRO A 567 14.74 21.14 -33.79
N GLY A 568 15.57 20.81 -32.80
CA GLY A 568 16.82 20.06 -32.97
C GLY A 568 16.68 18.56 -32.68
N SER A 569 17.67 17.79 -33.11
CA SER A 569 17.81 16.37 -32.83
C SER A 569 18.42 16.12 -31.45
N VAL A 570 18.05 14.98 -30.85
CA VAL A 570 18.76 14.42 -29.70
C VAL A 570 20.07 13.80 -30.22
N PRO A 571 21.24 14.20 -29.68
CA PRO A 571 22.53 13.67 -30.12
C PRO A 571 22.61 12.14 -30.02
N LEU A 572 23.16 11.51 -31.06
CA LEU A 572 23.47 10.09 -31.02
C LEU A 572 24.71 9.83 -30.18
N LYS A 573 24.77 8.66 -29.55
CA LYS A 573 25.91 8.17 -28.79
C LYS A 573 26.37 9.12 -27.67
N ALA A 574 25.42 9.89 -27.12
CA ALA A 574 25.65 10.79 -26.00
C ALA A 574 24.43 10.79 -25.08
N TRP A 575 24.68 10.76 -23.76
CA TRP A 575 23.63 10.86 -22.76
C TRP A 575 22.95 12.22 -22.84
N THR A 576 21.65 12.20 -23.09
CA THR A 576 20.81 13.40 -23.18
C THR A 576 19.62 13.23 -22.26
N HIS A 577 19.36 14.24 -21.44
CA HIS A 577 18.12 14.26 -20.67
C HIS A 577 16.97 14.79 -21.51
N VAL A 578 15.85 14.09 -21.50
CA VAL A 578 14.63 14.48 -22.21
C VAL A 578 13.46 14.50 -21.25
N ALA A 579 12.57 15.48 -21.41
CA ALA A 579 11.34 15.54 -20.63
C ALA A 579 10.18 16.20 -21.37
N VAL A 580 8.97 15.93 -20.90
CA VAL A 580 7.76 16.67 -21.25
C VAL A 580 7.00 17.05 -19.98
N THR A 581 6.50 18.29 -19.92
CA THR A 581 5.57 18.73 -18.88
C THR A 581 4.20 19.04 -19.48
N ARG A 582 3.15 18.82 -18.68
CA ARG A 582 1.80 19.32 -18.92
C ARG A 582 1.33 20.09 -17.69
N ARG A 583 1.06 21.39 -17.84
CA ARG A 583 0.50 22.28 -16.80
C ARG A 583 -0.78 22.93 -17.33
N GLY A 584 -1.93 22.53 -16.81
CA GLY A 584 -3.21 23.02 -17.34
C GLY A 584 -3.37 22.65 -18.81
N ALA A 585 -3.34 23.64 -19.71
CA ALA A 585 -3.38 23.38 -21.16
C ALA A 585 -2.00 23.42 -21.82
N ASP A 586 -0.95 23.76 -21.08
CA ASP A 586 0.37 24.07 -21.64
C ASP A 586 1.28 22.86 -21.59
N PHE A 587 1.90 22.55 -22.72
CA PHE A 587 2.88 21.48 -22.88
C PHE A 587 4.24 22.05 -23.27
N ALA A 588 5.30 21.51 -22.70
CA ALA A 588 6.66 21.88 -23.06
C ALA A 588 7.58 20.65 -23.11
N LEU A 589 8.37 20.55 -24.18
CA LEU A 589 9.48 19.59 -24.29
C LEU A 589 10.75 20.23 -23.75
N TYR A 590 11.58 19.43 -23.08
CA TYR A 590 12.88 19.84 -22.56
C TYR A 590 13.98 18.89 -23.04
N VAL A 591 15.12 19.46 -23.43
CA VAL A 591 16.35 18.74 -23.77
C VAL A 591 17.47 19.31 -22.91
N ASN A 592 18.15 18.47 -22.13
CA ASN A 592 19.18 18.87 -21.16
C ASN A 592 18.74 20.03 -20.24
N GLY A 593 17.48 19.99 -19.81
CA GLY A 593 16.89 20.98 -18.89
C GLY A 593 16.43 22.28 -19.54
N GLN A 594 16.71 22.49 -20.83
CA GLN A 594 16.28 23.68 -21.57
C GLN A 594 14.99 23.39 -22.35
N ALA A 595 14.06 24.35 -22.34
CA ALA A 595 12.81 24.24 -23.10
C ALA A 595 13.11 24.25 -24.61
N ALA A 596 12.73 23.17 -25.30
CA ALA A 596 13.00 22.97 -26.71
C ALA A 596 11.80 23.32 -27.60
N ALA A 597 10.57 23.03 -27.16
CA ALA A 597 9.34 23.35 -27.88
C ALA A 597 8.19 23.52 -26.90
N ARG A 598 7.13 24.23 -27.33
CA ARG A 598 5.88 24.38 -26.57
C ARG A 598 4.66 24.17 -27.46
N SER A 599 3.57 23.74 -26.85
CA SER A 599 2.27 23.60 -27.49
C SER A 599 1.17 23.79 -26.45
N ARG A 600 -0.06 24.05 -26.90
CA ARG A 600 -1.21 24.25 -26.02
C ARG A 600 -2.37 23.36 -26.46
N SER A 601 -2.91 22.59 -25.53
CA SER A 601 -4.13 21.79 -25.72
C SER A 601 -4.90 21.71 -24.41
N PRO A 602 -6.19 22.10 -24.38
CA PRO A 602 -7.01 22.01 -23.17
C PRO A 602 -7.40 20.55 -22.85
N ARG A 603 -7.16 19.62 -23.78
CA ARG A 603 -7.55 18.22 -23.61
C ARG A 603 -6.72 17.56 -22.51
N VAL A 604 -7.37 16.64 -21.84
CA VAL A 604 -6.85 15.88 -20.71
C VAL A 604 -6.70 14.44 -21.19
N LEU A 605 -5.64 13.76 -20.75
CA LEU A 605 -5.40 12.37 -21.12
C LEU A 605 -6.40 11.49 -20.35
N ASN A 606 -7.33 10.87 -21.07
CA ASN A 606 -8.20 9.85 -20.50
C ASN A 606 -7.38 8.54 -20.43
N HIS A 607 -7.28 7.93 -19.27
CA HIS A 607 -6.49 6.71 -19.05
C HIS A 607 -7.33 5.43 -19.11
N GLU A 608 -8.55 5.48 -19.64
CA GLU A 608 -9.42 4.30 -19.80
C GLU A 608 -8.87 3.23 -20.78
N ASN A 609 -7.72 3.46 -21.43
CA ASN A 609 -7.09 2.39 -22.20
C ASN A 609 -6.43 1.35 -21.28
N GLU A 610 -6.54 0.08 -21.65
CA GLU A 610 -6.03 -1.04 -20.85
C GLU A 610 -4.54 -1.37 -21.09
N GLU A 611 -3.87 -0.64 -21.99
CA GLU A 611 -2.52 -0.97 -22.45
C GLU A 611 -1.46 -0.84 -21.35
N GLU A 612 -0.41 -1.65 -21.43
CA GLU A 612 0.74 -1.49 -20.55
C GLU A 612 1.48 -0.18 -20.85
N LEU A 613 1.87 0.53 -19.80
CA LEU A 613 2.90 1.56 -19.92
C LEU A 613 4.24 0.85 -20.17
N ARG A 614 4.92 1.22 -21.25
CA ARG A 614 6.17 0.60 -21.68
C ARG A 614 7.28 1.63 -21.81
N ILE A 615 8.47 1.28 -21.33
CA ILE A 615 9.72 2.00 -21.61
C ILE A 615 10.39 1.30 -22.80
N GLY A 616 10.86 2.10 -23.75
CA GLY A 616 11.63 1.63 -24.90
C GLY A 616 10.82 1.04 -26.06
N ALA A 617 9.49 0.90 -25.95
CA ALA A 617 8.62 0.42 -27.04
C ALA A 617 7.14 0.77 -26.80
N CYS A 618 6.25 0.46 -27.73
CA CYS A 618 4.79 0.36 -27.50
C CYS A 618 4.27 -1.07 -27.74
N THR A 619 2.97 -1.28 -27.56
CA THR A 619 2.32 -2.57 -27.84
C THR A 619 2.06 -2.73 -29.35
N ALA A 620 2.46 -3.87 -29.90
CA ALA A 620 2.26 -4.20 -31.31
C ALA A 620 0.78 -4.25 -31.71
N ALA A 621 0.50 -4.14 -33.01
CA ALA A 621 -0.88 -4.14 -33.52
C ALA A 621 -1.65 -5.42 -33.20
N ALA A 622 -0.95 -6.57 -33.19
CA ALA A 622 -1.50 -7.87 -32.85
C ALA A 622 -0.67 -8.55 -31.75
N GLY A 623 -1.35 -9.19 -30.79
CA GLY A 623 -0.72 -9.80 -29.63
C GLY A 623 -0.09 -8.79 -28.67
N ASP A 624 0.71 -9.27 -27.71
CA ASP A 624 1.31 -8.42 -26.67
C ASP A 624 2.79 -8.10 -26.94
N GLY A 625 3.26 -8.35 -28.16
CA GLY A 625 4.63 -8.05 -28.58
C GLY A 625 4.96 -6.55 -28.52
N ALA A 626 6.25 -6.24 -28.59
CA ALA A 626 6.76 -4.87 -28.64
C ALA A 626 7.09 -4.45 -30.07
N ASP A 627 6.90 -3.17 -30.35
CA ASP A 627 7.15 -2.53 -31.64
C ASP A 627 7.49 -1.03 -31.44
N TYR A 628 7.94 -0.34 -32.49
CA TYR A 628 8.54 1.00 -32.45
C TYR A 628 9.64 1.12 -31.37
N ALA A 629 10.48 0.08 -31.28
CA ALA A 629 11.48 -0.05 -30.24
C ALA A 629 12.58 1.03 -30.32
N PHE A 630 13.07 1.42 -29.14
CA PHE A 630 14.21 2.30 -28.97
C PHE A 630 15.50 1.53 -29.25
N ASP A 631 16.39 2.12 -30.05
CA ASP A 631 17.75 1.60 -30.23
C ASP A 631 18.73 2.46 -29.41
N GLY A 632 19.11 1.95 -28.23
CA GLY A 632 20.06 2.64 -27.37
C GLY A 632 19.88 2.31 -25.89
N LEU A 633 20.44 3.16 -25.02
CA LEU A 633 20.32 3.01 -23.57
C LEU A 633 19.29 3.99 -22.99
N ILE A 634 18.56 3.56 -21.96
CA ILE A 634 17.67 4.41 -21.17
C ILE A 634 18.03 4.25 -19.68
N ASP A 635 18.08 5.37 -18.98
CA ASP A 635 18.46 5.50 -17.57
C ASP A 635 17.55 6.52 -16.85
N ASP A 636 17.42 6.41 -15.53
CA ASP A 636 16.70 7.30 -14.61
C ASP A 636 15.36 7.83 -15.17
N VAL A 637 14.44 6.91 -15.45
CA VAL A 637 13.09 7.22 -15.95
C VAL A 637 12.24 7.71 -14.79
N ARG A 638 11.65 8.90 -14.92
CA ARG A 638 10.84 9.53 -13.88
C ARG A 638 9.47 9.94 -14.38
N ILE A 639 8.49 9.74 -13.52
CA ILE A 639 7.10 10.13 -13.73
C ILE A 639 6.69 10.96 -12.52
N TYR A 640 6.16 12.15 -12.75
CA TYR A 640 5.59 13.01 -11.71
C TYR A 640 4.12 13.28 -12.03
N ALA A 641 3.24 13.16 -11.04
CA ALA A 641 1.82 13.52 -11.10
C ALA A 641 1.59 15.04 -10.98
N ARG A 642 2.61 15.83 -11.35
CA ARG A 642 2.61 17.29 -11.40
C ARG A 642 3.54 17.80 -12.50
N ALA A 643 3.31 19.03 -12.95
CA ALA A 643 4.24 19.74 -13.82
C ALA A 643 5.43 20.32 -13.03
N LEU A 644 6.64 19.78 -13.23
CA LEU A 644 7.87 20.40 -12.74
C LEU A 644 8.04 21.79 -13.34
N ARG A 645 8.54 22.75 -12.55
CA ARG A 645 8.89 24.08 -13.04
C ARG A 645 10.21 24.03 -13.80
N GLU A 646 10.44 25.02 -14.65
CA GLU A 646 11.70 25.13 -15.42
C GLU A 646 12.93 25.16 -14.52
N ALA A 647 12.86 25.86 -13.39
CA ALA A 647 13.94 25.87 -12.40
C ALA A 647 14.23 24.48 -11.80
N GLU A 648 13.22 23.60 -11.70
CA GLU A 648 13.39 22.22 -11.23
C GLU A 648 13.99 21.32 -12.33
N LEU A 649 13.76 21.64 -13.60
CA LEU A 649 14.28 20.91 -14.77
C LEU A 649 15.66 21.39 -15.23
N ALA A 650 16.07 22.60 -14.83
CA ALA A 650 17.31 23.26 -15.28
C ALA A 650 18.58 22.45 -14.98
N ASP A 651 18.57 21.64 -13.92
CA ASP A 651 19.63 20.67 -13.62
C ASP A 651 19.06 19.25 -13.61
N PRO A 652 19.09 18.54 -14.75
CA PRO A 652 18.55 17.20 -14.81
C PRO A 652 19.34 16.14 -14.05
N ALA A 653 20.53 16.47 -13.52
CA ALA A 653 21.23 15.60 -12.57
C ALA A 653 20.62 15.67 -11.16
N ARG A 654 19.80 16.70 -10.90
CA ARG A 654 19.24 17.01 -9.58
C ARG A 654 17.74 17.20 -9.62
N LEU A 655 17.07 16.52 -10.56
CA LEU A 655 15.62 16.48 -10.55
C LEU A 655 15.13 16.07 -9.16
N PRO A 656 14.02 16.68 -8.67
CA PRO A 656 13.45 16.31 -7.38
C PRO A 656 13.30 14.80 -7.31
N ASP A 657 13.93 14.17 -6.32
CA ASP A 657 13.69 12.75 -6.10
C ASP A 657 12.22 12.63 -5.66
N PRO A 658 11.40 11.86 -6.38
CA PRO A 658 9.96 11.76 -6.12
C PRO A 658 9.61 11.31 -4.69
N LEU A 659 10.57 10.76 -3.94
CA LEU A 659 10.40 10.36 -2.54
C LEU A 659 10.71 11.43 -1.50
N TRP A 660 11.58 12.39 -1.81
CA TRP A 660 12.08 13.34 -0.82
C TRP A 660 11.20 14.59 -0.80
N LYS A 661 10.41 14.72 0.27
CA LYS A 661 9.68 15.95 0.57
C LYS A 661 10.62 16.96 1.20
N SER A 662 10.79 18.13 0.56
CA SER A 662 11.47 19.26 1.19
C SER A 662 10.62 19.84 2.31
N LEU A 663 11.23 20.07 3.47
CA LEU A 663 10.57 20.59 4.66
C LEU A 663 10.94 22.06 4.87
N GLU A 664 12.18 22.31 5.27
CA GLU A 664 12.66 23.63 5.66
C GLU A 664 14.05 23.90 5.06
N ARG A 665 14.41 25.17 4.89
CA ARG A 665 15.71 25.59 4.36
C ARG A 665 16.51 26.30 5.44
N TRP A 666 17.83 26.11 5.42
CA TRP A 666 18.75 26.95 6.17
C TRP A 666 19.57 27.82 5.23
N THR A 667 19.95 28.97 5.74
CA THR A 667 20.79 29.99 5.11
C THR A 667 21.90 30.38 6.09
N GLU A 668 22.77 31.28 5.67
CA GLU A 668 23.87 31.80 6.49
C GLU A 668 23.37 32.45 7.80
N SER A 669 22.18 33.03 7.80
CA SER A 669 21.57 33.63 8.99
C SER A 669 20.89 32.61 9.92
N THR A 670 20.77 31.35 9.50
CA THR A 670 20.11 30.32 10.33
C THR A 670 20.96 29.98 11.55
N PHE A 671 22.30 29.92 11.47
CA PHE A 671 23.19 29.58 12.59
C PHE A 671 24.08 30.77 12.98
N ALA A 672 23.51 31.75 13.70
CA ALA A 672 24.21 32.94 14.17
C ALA A 672 25.12 32.71 15.41
N ALA A 673 25.17 31.49 15.97
CA ALA A 673 25.93 31.12 17.16
C ALA A 673 26.59 29.74 16.97
N ASP A 674 27.60 29.41 17.79
CA ASP A 674 28.42 28.19 17.63
C ASP A 674 27.62 26.89 17.76
N TRP A 675 26.58 26.80 18.57
CA TRP A 675 25.60 25.70 18.50
C TRP A 675 24.20 26.27 18.61
N LYS A 676 23.34 25.99 17.62
CA LYS A 676 21.96 26.45 17.62
C LYS A 676 21.00 25.28 17.56
N THR A 677 19.96 25.36 18.39
CA THR A 677 18.80 24.48 18.29
C THR A 677 17.75 25.13 17.41
N TRP A 678 17.31 24.43 16.38
CA TRP A 678 16.18 24.81 15.54
C TRP A 678 15.16 23.67 15.49
N THR A 679 13.89 23.99 15.24
CA THR A 679 12.82 22.98 15.15
C THR A 679 12.34 22.90 13.71
N VAL A 680 12.43 21.72 13.10
CA VAL A 680 11.95 21.45 11.74
C VAL A 680 10.58 20.81 11.83
N ASP A 681 9.58 21.37 11.14
CA ASP A 681 8.28 20.71 10.99
C ASP A 681 8.41 19.48 10.06
N LEU A 682 8.19 18.29 10.61
CA LEU A 682 8.20 17.02 9.87
C LEU A 682 6.81 16.60 9.42
N THR A 683 5.76 17.25 9.92
CA THR A 683 4.35 16.91 9.64
C THR A 683 4.06 16.75 8.15
N PRO A 684 4.58 17.61 7.23
CA PRO A 684 4.35 17.44 5.79
C PRO A 684 4.89 16.12 5.22
N GLY A 685 5.91 15.54 5.86
CA GLY A 685 6.60 14.33 5.44
C GLY A 685 6.14 13.05 6.11
N ILE A 686 5.45 13.14 7.24
CA ILE A 686 5.02 11.98 8.02
C ILE A 686 3.51 11.83 7.96
N ALA A 687 3.04 11.10 6.96
CA ALA A 687 1.61 10.86 6.73
C ALA A 687 1.03 9.69 7.54
N ALA A 688 1.88 8.80 8.06
CA ALA A 688 1.50 7.63 8.84
C ALA A 688 2.65 7.21 9.77
N PRO A 689 2.41 6.33 10.76
CA PRO A 689 3.49 5.68 11.49
C PRO A 689 4.44 4.92 10.55
N GLY A 690 5.74 4.99 10.81
CA GLY A 690 6.79 4.36 10.01
C GLY A 690 8.20 4.80 10.38
N GLU A 691 9.16 4.26 9.63
CA GLU A 691 10.54 4.75 9.60
C GLU A 691 10.71 5.77 8.49
N PHE A 692 11.35 6.88 8.80
CA PHE A 692 11.62 7.98 7.89
C PHE A 692 13.11 8.28 7.88
N GLU A 693 13.63 8.69 6.73
CA GLU A 693 14.97 9.21 6.60
C GLU A 693 14.89 10.73 6.51
N LEU A 694 15.67 11.42 7.33
CA LEU A 694 15.93 12.85 7.25
C LEU A 694 17.30 13.07 6.60
N ASP A 695 17.35 13.97 5.64
CA ASP A 695 18.56 14.36 4.90
C ASP A 695 18.74 15.87 5.02
N PHE A 696 19.81 16.28 5.70
CA PHE A 696 20.22 17.67 5.80
C PHE A 696 21.22 17.96 4.69
N ARG A 697 20.70 18.40 3.54
CA ARG A 697 21.48 18.52 2.31
C ARG A 697 21.93 19.94 2.05
N LYS A 698 23.25 20.15 1.99
CA LYS A 698 23.83 21.40 1.49
C LYS A 698 23.44 21.64 0.04
N THR A 699 23.02 22.86 -0.27
CA THR A 699 22.66 23.28 -1.63
C THR A 699 23.58 24.36 -2.19
N ALA A 700 24.21 25.17 -1.33
CA ALA A 700 25.12 26.24 -1.75
C ALA A 700 26.11 26.65 -0.63
N GLY A 701 27.17 27.35 -1.00
CA GLY A 701 28.15 27.93 -0.07
C GLY A 701 29.38 27.03 0.22
N PRO A 702 30.48 27.62 0.72
CA PRO A 702 31.76 26.93 0.89
C PRO A 702 31.87 26.13 2.20
N GLY A 703 30.95 26.30 3.15
CA GLY A 703 30.92 25.58 4.43
C GLY A 703 30.24 24.21 4.38
N GLU A 704 30.11 23.59 5.55
CA GLU A 704 29.30 22.40 5.84
C GLU A 704 28.49 22.63 7.12
N ILE A 705 27.54 21.75 7.41
CA ILE A 705 26.85 21.74 8.71
C ILE A 705 27.33 20.57 9.57
N GLU A 706 27.49 20.81 10.86
CA GLU A 706 27.69 19.77 11.87
C GLU A 706 26.40 19.61 12.67
N ILE A 707 25.90 18.38 12.77
CA ILE A 707 24.68 18.06 13.51
C ILE A 707 25.04 17.23 14.73
N ARG A 708 24.76 17.78 15.91
CA ARG A 708 25.03 17.13 17.20
C ARG A 708 23.91 16.20 17.62
N SER A 709 22.66 16.60 17.40
CA SER A 709 21.50 15.80 17.78
C SER A 709 20.28 16.11 16.91
N VAL A 710 19.44 15.09 16.78
CA VAL A 710 18.09 15.18 16.22
C VAL A 710 17.19 14.47 17.21
N GLU A 711 16.15 15.13 17.70
CA GLU A 711 15.13 14.57 18.60
C GLU A 711 13.76 14.70 17.95
N LEU A 712 12.99 13.61 17.90
CA LEU A 712 11.60 13.66 17.44
C LEU A 712 10.72 14.27 18.52
N LEU A 713 9.90 15.25 18.14
CA LEU A 713 8.84 15.85 18.94
C LEU A 713 7.48 15.40 18.38
N ILE A 714 6.57 14.98 19.25
CA ILE A 714 5.15 14.73 18.91
C ILE A 714 4.30 15.63 19.78
N ALA A 715 3.46 16.48 19.16
CA ALA A 715 2.67 17.49 19.87
C ALA A 715 3.53 18.36 20.82
N GLY A 716 4.76 18.68 20.40
CA GLY A 716 5.73 19.47 21.15
C GLY A 716 6.53 18.73 22.23
N GLN A 717 6.22 17.45 22.51
CA GLN A 717 6.92 16.64 23.52
C GLN A 717 8.01 15.76 22.89
N PRO A 718 9.25 15.74 23.44
CA PRO A 718 10.32 14.90 22.93
C PRO A 718 10.08 13.41 23.20
N ILE A 719 10.34 12.58 22.20
CA ILE A 719 10.25 11.12 22.30
C ILE A 719 11.66 10.52 22.20
N ALA A 720 12.17 10.04 23.33
CA ALA A 720 13.52 9.50 23.42
C ALA A 720 13.72 8.25 22.54
N GLY A 721 14.92 8.11 21.96
CA GLY A 721 15.31 6.92 21.18
C GLY A 721 14.66 6.78 19.80
N ARG A 722 13.91 7.80 19.34
CA ARG A 722 13.19 7.78 18.06
C ARG A 722 13.93 8.44 16.90
N ALA A 723 15.15 8.90 17.11
CA ALA A 723 15.99 9.44 16.06
C ALA A 723 17.43 8.93 16.25
N ARG A 724 18.09 8.52 15.16
CA ARG A 724 19.48 8.08 15.18
C ARG A 724 20.21 8.46 13.90
N PRO A 725 21.53 8.69 13.92
CA PRO A 725 22.31 8.84 12.70
C PRO A 725 22.19 7.62 11.79
N LEU A 726 22.25 7.83 10.48
CA LEU A 726 22.39 6.76 9.49
C LEU A 726 23.89 6.45 9.31
N ASP A 727 24.28 5.20 9.57
CA ASP A 727 25.69 4.78 9.55
C ASP A 727 26.33 5.05 8.18
N GLY A 728 27.55 5.59 8.21
CA GLY A 728 28.32 5.92 7.00
C GLY A 728 27.78 7.10 6.17
N SER A 729 26.73 7.79 6.63
CA SER A 729 26.09 8.90 5.90
C SER A 729 26.00 10.17 6.76
N PRO A 730 27.05 11.01 6.76
CA PRO A 730 27.05 12.29 7.48
C PRO A 730 25.85 13.16 7.09
N GLY A 731 25.15 13.73 8.07
CA GLY A 731 23.99 14.60 7.82
C GLY A 731 22.69 13.87 7.53
N ARG A 732 22.64 12.53 7.67
CA ARG A 732 21.42 11.74 7.55
C ARG A 732 21.03 11.06 8.85
N PHE A 733 19.72 11.03 9.10
CA PHE A 733 19.14 10.48 10.33
C PHE A 733 17.94 9.59 10.00
N ILE A 734 17.75 8.52 10.75
CA ILE A 734 16.52 7.74 10.74
C ILE A 734 15.65 8.22 11.89
N VAL A 735 14.39 8.50 11.59
CA VAL A 735 13.36 8.89 12.55
C VAL A 735 12.24 7.85 12.55
N TYR A 736 11.82 7.44 13.75
CA TYR A 736 10.82 6.40 13.98
C TYR A 736 9.56 7.02 14.59
N ARG A 737 8.44 7.05 13.85
CA ARG A 737 7.13 7.43 14.41
C ARG A 737 6.25 6.18 14.47
N MET A 738 5.83 5.77 15.66
CA MET A 738 5.00 4.56 15.83
C MET A 738 3.57 4.87 16.28
N GLU A 739 3.33 6.11 16.67
CA GLU A 739 2.10 6.57 17.27
C GLU A 739 1.07 6.91 16.16
N GLN A 740 -0.06 6.19 16.13
CA GLN A 740 -1.26 6.64 15.42
C GLN A 740 -1.75 7.91 16.11
N THR A 741 -1.72 9.01 15.39
CA THR A 741 -2.43 10.22 15.80
C THR A 741 -3.34 10.60 14.65
N SER A 742 -4.42 11.33 14.95
CA SER A 742 -5.10 12.15 13.94
C SER A 742 -4.06 12.91 13.11
N ALA A 743 -4.42 13.30 11.89
CA ALA A 743 -3.62 14.19 11.05
C ALA A 743 -3.24 15.54 11.72
N ASP A 744 -3.64 15.78 12.98
CA ASP A 744 -3.50 17.03 13.71
C ASP A 744 -2.41 17.03 14.81
N SER A 745 -1.70 15.93 15.10
CA SER A 745 -0.55 16.00 16.02
C SER A 745 0.72 16.39 15.25
N PRO A 746 1.23 17.64 15.37
CA PRO A 746 2.40 18.07 14.63
C PRO A 746 3.61 17.25 15.07
N SER A 747 4.31 16.69 14.07
CA SER A 747 5.59 16.02 14.26
C SER A 747 6.70 16.98 13.91
N ALA A 748 7.68 17.16 14.78
CA ALA A 748 8.81 18.04 14.50
C ALA A 748 10.13 17.38 14.89
N ALA A 749 11.23 17.79 14.27
CA ALA A 749 12.57 17.44 14.71
C ALA A 749 13.18 18.65 15.41
N ARG A 750 13.57 18.48 16.67
CA ARG A 750 14.48 19.42 17.33
C ARG A 750 15.90 19.05 16.92
N VAL A 751 16.57 19.97 16.24
CA VAL A 751 17.90 19.75 15.65
C VAL A 751 18.88 20.72 16.29
N THR A 752 19.97 20.20 16.85
CA THR A 752 21.08 21.03 17.34
C THR A 752 22.24 20.93 16.37
N ALA A 753 22.59 22.04 15.72
CA ALA A 753 23.58 22.07 14.67
C ALA A 753 24.31 23.42 14.56
N ARG A 754 25.39 23.43 13.77
CA ARG A 754 26.24 24.59 13.51
C ARG A 754 26.89 24.55 12.15
N PHE A 755 27.52 25.66 11.75
CA PHE A 755 28.43 25.65 10.62
C PHE A 755 29.77 25.01 11.00
N ALA A 756 30.17 23.98 10.25
CA ALA A 756 31.47 23.36 10.41
C ALA A 756 32.58 24.41 10.22
N ASN A 757 33.49 24.52 11.19
CA ASN A 757 34.58 25.49 11.19
C ASN A 757 34.13 26.96 11.00
N GLY A 758 32.88 27.30 11.34
CA GLY A 758 32.33 28.65 11.21
C GLY A 758 32.14 29.16 9.77
N ARG A 759 32.25 28.29 8.76
CA ARG A 759 32.05 28.68 7.35
C ARG A 759 30.56 28.56 6.98
N PRO A 760 29.90 29.64 6.57
CA PRO A 760 28.48 29.59 6.25
C PRO A 760 28.19 28.76 5.00
N CYS A 761 27.00 28.15 4.99
CA CYS A 761 26.42 27.48 3.84
C CYS A 761 24.89 27.56 3.87
N ALA A 762 24.26 27.24 2.76
CA ALA A 762 22.80 27.11 2.66
C ALA A 762 22.43 25.69 2.26
N GLY A 763 21.25 25.25 2.67
CA GLY A 763 20.75 23.93 2.36
C GLY A 763 19.29 23.73 2.70
N GLN A 764 18.86 22.47 2.66
CA GLN A 764 17.50 22.08 2.96
C GLN A 764 17.44 20.79 3.76
N VAL A 765 16.45 20.73 4.66
CA VAL A 765 16.03 19.50 5.32
C VAL A 765 14.97 18.85 4.44
N ARG A 766 15.17 17.57 4.14
CA ARG A 766 14.21 16.76 3.40
C ARG A 766 13.91 15.49 4.16
N ILE A 767 12.74 14.92 3.90
CA ILE A 767 12.29 13.68 4.53
C ILE A 767 11.71 12.72 3.49
N ARG A 768 11.92 11.42 3.70
CA ARG A 768 11.21 10.36 2.97
C ARG A 768 10.86 9.20 3.88
N PRO A 769 9.84 8.38 3.56
CA PRO A 769 9.67 7.06 4.16
C PRO A 769 10.87 6.16 3.80
N ARG A 770 11.36 5.37 4.75
CA ARG A 770 12.46 4.41 4.53
C ARG A 770 11.93 3.09 3.97
N GLN A 771 12.49 2.63 2.86
CA GLN A 771 12.01 1.42 2.19
C GLN A 771 12.51 0.14 2.88
N GLN A 772 11.76 -0.97 2.73
CA GLN A 772 12.04 -2.24 3.41
C GLN A 772 13.37 -2.88 2.97
N ALA A 773 13.81 -2.65 1.74
CA ALA A 773 15.09 -3.15 1.20
C ALA A 773 16.33 -2.49 1.83
N GLU A 774 16.18 -1.27 2.36
CA GLU A 774 17.27 -0.44 2.93
C GLU A 774 17.50 -0.72 4.43
N ARG A 775 16.82 -1.73 4.99
CA ARG A 775 16.85 -2.09 6.44
C ARG A 775 17.89 -3.15 6.81
N LYS A 776 18.66 -3.67 5.84
CA LYS A 776 19.73 -4.65 6.07
C LYS A 776 20.94 -4.03 6.75
#